data_AF-A0A7L2LP34-F1
#
_entry.id   AF-A0A7L2LP34-F1
#
_cell.length_a   1.000
_cell.length_b   1.000
_cell.length_c   1.000
_cell.angle_alpha   90.00
_cell.angle_beta   90.00
_cell.angle_gamma   90.00
#
_symmetry.space_group_name_H-M   'P 1'
#
loop_
_entity.id
_entity.type
_entity.pdbx_description
1 polymer ?
#
loop_
_entity_poly.entity_id
_entity_poly.type
_entity_poly.pdbx_seq_one_letter_code
_entity_poly.pdbx_strand_id
1 'polypeptide(L)'
;GMAGIPGELSLMDKGVKSLQNVSLSSDLHTLNAHCNLIARIQGLDHLRNLQHLDLSSNQIRRIEGLGSLAKLRTLSLSCNLLTKVEGLENLFNLTMLNLSYNHIHDLSGFRSLHGTRHKISHIYLHSNCISNINHLLQCTKGLRCLTNLTLERNGKANPICHTTGYRETVLQSLPQLTALDGRNISGEPVDLAEENCSDFQCLEDILGSLVSSGCHSSRDQNNVPLLLATPHIDQALAQFRQRTWIPVQGATSSSTELVSSFESEKNQLDEMHSEMRMKRIEDQILQILQKVSDSSRQEAAPSALKAKRDTDPTSESENENGKENSRKVMKGSKIPTYRKTTLSTKGHASHLKKKITDREENKSSSKCSCSSQKDSHFKVVGRKAEILTGRQSNMEKLEECNSNPIEESTYRALIQELDQEKKRRWKAEQAEKKLLEHVSELQKHAREEENIQSMTVYSTDRLKDLILKERDAKARLQADVQQLKGETERLTNELNQARNKEAEYQKAMRDLEETLSKMEAQRLQQRAVEMKQVQEAELKASANEREVQLLRISVRQQKEKVKQLHELLVLREQEQRKEAGTRVALNGPEFQDALSKEVAKEEQRHEKLVRELQEKINMSNQKYRELEDEFCLALSIEAKRFKEIKQGFEKVSADLLEHKQALFELEQREKYMASLIQDLTNLVEEQKAKIAELTKSNEEATTNLKCQTGELETVIEKDKQKAVQVELLKKENGKLISQLIAQESVIDGLKMERKLWGQELAEQGAHLAQDRGKLVAKIEVLMNEIDTLKKQKEQDSNTIKIKNKIVDDQTETIRRLKEGLQEKDKQIKKHHEENREAQKLLQVQLDDKAAECEKLMEKLERQNERKEELKLLLKEKEVELEDIKNAHSALKKRWQGKGDLLSQLEVQVKQMKENFDFKEKQLIEERNKCLQSQRIAVEKLHKMDNAFRKQLESVLAAHQEELLHLKNEKEKQIEAANEKVYSVEEEMRELLQEMANNKKAMENKIQRLTHALNDIQQD
;
A
#
# COMPACT_ATOMS: atom_id res chain seq x y z
N GLY A 1 -2.11 44.04 -8.14
CA GLY A 1 -3.56 44.15 -7.83
C GLY A 1 -4.23 42.85 -8.22
N MET A 2 -5.40 42.56 -7.66
CA MET A 2 -6.22 41.39 -8.00
C MET A 2 -7.61 41.89 -8.42
N ALA A 3 -8.07 41.50 -9.60
CA ALA A 3 -9.44 41.73 -10.04
C ALA A 3 -10.32 40.59 -9.49
N GLY A 4 -10.65 40.65 -8.19
CA GLY A 4 -11.58 39.71 -7.57
C GLY A 4 -13.04 40.03 -7.90
N ILE A 5 -13.88 39.00 -7.97
CA ILE A 5 -15.33 39.12 -8.11
C ILE A 5 -15.87 39.92 -6.90
N PRO A 6 -16.75 40.93 -7.09
CA PRO A 6 -17.23 41.76 -5.99
C PRO A 6 -18.04 40.94 -4.98
N GLY A 7 -17.44 40.71 -3.82
CA GLY A 7 -18.02 39.89 -2.75
C GLY A 7 -17.28 38.58 -2.46
N GLU A 8 -16.18 38.28 -3.14
CA GLU A 8 -15.41 37.05 -2.91
C GLU A 8 -13.97 37.31 -2.44
N LEU A 9 -13.48 36.46 -1.53
CA LEU A 9 -12.12 36.54 -1.00
C LEU A 9 -11.55 35.13 -0.73
N SER A 10 -10.40 34.84 -1.35
CA SER A 10 -9.61 33.65 -1.08
C SER A 10 -8.31 34.00 -0.35
N LEU A 11 -8.12 33.34 0.79
CA LEU A 11 -6.95 33.39 1.67
C LEU A 11 -6.29 32.00 1.75
N MET A 12 -6.54 31.12 0.76
CA MET A 12 -6.03 29.75 0.74
C MET A 12 -4.49 29.72 0.80
N ASP A 13 -3.94 28.93 1.72
CA ASP A 13 -2.50 28.79 1.97
C ASP A 13 -1.75 30.14 2.11
N LYS A 14 -2.11 30.89 3.15
CA LYS A 14 -1.51 32.19 3.49
C LYS A 14 -0.97 32.26 4.92
N GLY A 15 -0.90 31.12 5.62
CA GLY A 15 -0.37 31.02 6.99
C GLY A 15 -1.16 31.82 8.05
N VAL A 16 -2.42 32.17 7.77
CA VAL A 16 -3.26 33.02 8.62
C VAL A 16 -3.52 32.33 9.96
N LYS A 17 -3.25 33.03 11.07
CA LYS A 17 -3.45 32.51 12.45
C LYS A 17 -4.72 33.02 13.13
N SER A 18 -5.25 34.16 12.68
CA SER A 18 -6.46 34.81 13.20
C SER A 18 -7.09 35.66 12.10
N LEU A 19 -8.40 35.52 11.88
CA LEU A 19 -9.14 36.29 10.89
C LEU A 19 -9.35 37.76 11.31
N GLN A 20 -9.26 38.07 12.61
CA GLN A 20 -9.26 39.46 13.12
C GLN A 20 -8.11 40.32 12.57
N ASN A 21 -7.01 39.68 12.13
CA ASN A 21 -5.85 40.38 11.58
C ASN A 21 -5.99 40.64 10.06
N VAL A 22 -7.13 40.27 9.46
CA VAL A 22 -7.42 40.44 8.03
C VAL A 22 -8.59 41.41 7.87
N SER A 23 -8.44 42.40 6.99
CA SER A 23 -9.50 43.38 6.71
C SER A 23 -10.61 42.79 5.84
N LEU A 24 -11.54 42.06 6.46
CA LEU A 24 -12.69 41.45 5.78
C LEU A 24 -13.83 42.48 5.59
N SER A 25 -14.32 42.65 4.36
CA SER A 25 -15.41 43.58 4.03
C SER A 25 -16.80 43.02 4.40
N SER A 26 -17.71 43.86 4.89
CA SER A 26 -19.08 43.48 5.26
C SER A 26 -19.93 42.95 4.10
N ASP A 27 -19.56 43.27 2.86
CA ASP A 27 -20.26 42.86 1.63
C ASP A 27 -19.75 41.51 1.08
N LEU A 28 -18.95 40.78 1.88
CA LEU A 28 -18.43 39.47 1.50
C LEU A 28 -19.52 38.39 1.52
N HIS A 29 -19.60 37.64 0.43
CA HIS A 29 -20.52 36.54 0.17
C HIS A 29 -19.80 35.18 0.23
N THR A 30 -18.55 35.12 -0.24
CA THR A 30 -17.70 33.93 -0.23
C THR A 30 -16.37 34.20 0.47
N LEU A 31 -16.05 33.42 1.50
CA LEU A 31 -14.76 33.43 2.18
C LEU A 31 -14.12 32.02 2.15
N ASN A 32 -13.02 31.89 1.42
CA ASN A 32 -12.18 30.69 1.47
C ASN A 32 -10.92 31.00 2.30
N ALA A 33 -10.71 30.25 3.39
CA ALA A 33 -9.51 30.28 4.22
C ALA A 33 -8.93 28.87 4.45
N HIS A 34 -9.09 27.99 3.46
CA HIS A 34 -8.52 26.64 3.42
C HIS A 34 -7.00 26.62 3.65
N CYS A 35 -6.47 25.57 4.28
CA CYS A 35 -5.04 25.38 4.55
C CYS A 35 -4.41 26.60 5.26
N ASN A 36 -4.84 26.86 6.49
CA ASN A 36 -4.29 27.94 7.32
C ASN A 36 -4.04 27.45 8.77
N LEU A 37 -3.63 28.36 9.64
CA LEU A 37 -3.24 28.07 11.02
C LEU A 37 -4.27 28.66 12.02
N ILE A 38 -5.54 28.76 11.61
CA ILE A 38 -6.60 29.36 12.42
C ILE A 38 -6.99 28.38 13.53
N ALA A 39 -6.79 28.79 14.79
CA ALA A 39 -7.11 27.96 15.96
C ALA A 39 -8.50 28.25 16.57
N ARG A 40 -9.08 29.42 16.28
CA ARG A 40 -10.39 29.88 16.78
C ARG A 40 -11.11 30.69 15.71
N ILE A 41 -12.43 30.52 15.62
CA ILE A 41 -13.29 31.28 14.72
C ILE A 41 -13.68 32.58 15.43
N GLN A 42 -13.20 33.72 14.93
CA GLN A 42 -13.40 35.05 15.54
C GLN A 42 -13.19 36.16 14.50
N GLY A 43 -13.92 37.28 14.62
CA GLY A 43 -13.82 38.40 13.67
C GLY A 43 -14.62 38.22 12.39
N LEU A 44 -15.68 37.40 12.43
CA LEU A 44 -16.66 37.23 11.34
C LEU A 44 -17.98 37.97 11.63
N ASP A 45 -18.11 38.58 12.82
CA ASP A 45 -19.37 39.04 13.40
C ASP A 45 -20.12 40.08 12.54
N HIS A 46 -19.38 40.86 11.73
CA HIS A 46 -19.90 41.86 10.80
C HIS A 46 -20.31 41.31 9.42
N LEU A 47 -19.90 40.09 9.05
CA LEU A 47 -20.08 39.50 7.72
C LEU A 47 -21.48 38.92 7.47
N ARG A 48 -22.52 39.73 7.74
CA ARG A 48 -23.94 39.32 7.67
C ARG A 48 -24.43 38.88 6.28
N ASN A 49 -23.64 39.14 5.24
CA ASN A 49 -23.91 38.75 3.86
C ASN A 49 -23.30 37.40 3.44
N LEU A 50 -22.46 36.80 4.28
CA LEU A 50 -21.71 35.59 3.94
C LEU A 50 -22.64 34.39 3.72
N GLN A 51 -22.49 33.73 2.57
CA GLN A 51 -23.25 32.54 2.15
C GLN A 51 -22.36 31.30 2.10
N HIS A 52 -21.06 31.47 1.80
CA HIS A 52 -20.09 30.37 1.69
C HIS A 52 -18.87 30.65 2.58
N LEU A 53 -18.54 29.70 3.47
CA LEU A 53 -17.39 29.78 4.37
C LEU A 53 -16.62 28.46 4.37
N ASP A 54 -15.38 28.48 3.88
CA ASP A 54 -14.44 27.37 3.98
C ASP A 54 -13.30 27.68 4.96
N LEU A 55 -13.25 26.89 6.03
CA LEU A 55 -12.25 26.89 7.09
C LEU A 55 -11.62 25.50 7.24
N SER A 56 -11.67 24.67 6.19
CA SER A 56 -11.05 23.35 6.20
C SER A 56 -9.52 23.39 6.25
N SER A 57 -8.89 22.30 6.70
CA SER A 57 -7.43 22.20 6.90
C SER A 57 -6.89 23.34 7.78
N ASN A 58 -7.41 23.42 9.00
CA ASN A 58 -7.05 24.41 10.01
C ASN A 58 -6.89 23.74 11.41
N GLN A 59 -6.71 24.53 12.47
CA GLN A 59 -6.46 24.03 13.83
C GLN A 59 -7.64 24.27 14.79
N ILE A 60 -8.85 24.45 14.26
CA ILE A 60 -10.04 24.85 15.01
C ILE A 60 -10.48 23.71 15.93
N ARG A 61 -10.64 24.00 17.23
CA ARG A 61 -11.03 23.03 18.27
C ARG A 61 -12.49 23.13 18.71
N ARG A 62 -13.15 24.25 18.45
CA ARG A 62 -14.55 24.54 18.82
C ARG A 62 -15.23 25.35 17.74
N ILE A 63 -16.53 25.11 17.55
CA ILE A 63 -17.38 25.93 16.69
C ILE A 63 -17.92 27.09 17.54
N GLU A 64 -17.37 28.27 17.34
CA GLU A 64 -17.74 29.53 18.01
C GLU A 64 -17.74 30.68 16.97
N GLY A 65 -18.18 31.90 17.32
CA GLY A 65 -18.04 33.07 16.42
C GLY A 65 -18.87 33.08 15.12
N LEU A 66 -19.79 32.14 14.90
CA LEU A 66 -20.64 32.07 13.69
C LEU A 66 -22.04 32.69 13.88
N GLY A 67 -22.37 33.18 15.08
CA GLY A 67 -23.75 33.48 15.49
C GLY A 67 -24.48 34.58 14.70
N SER A 68 -23.77 35.47 14.00
CA SER A 68 -24.36 36.53 13.17
C SER A 68 -24.61 36.12 11.70
N LEU A 69 -24.09 34.97 11.26
CA LEU A 69 -24.04 34.56 9.86
C LEU A 69 -25.35 33.91 9.39
N ALA A 70 -26.49 34.57 9.64
CA ALA A 70 -27.82 34.02 9.39
C ALA A 70 -28.13 33.70 7.90
N LYS A 71 -27.32 34.22 6.96
CA LYS A 71 -27.40 33.90 5.51
C LYS A 71 -26.50 32.73 5.07
N LEU A 72 -25.66 32.19 5.97
CA LEU A 72 -24.69 31.15 5.61
C LEU A 72 -25.42 29.89 5.12
N ARG A 73 -25.08 29.44 3.90
CA ARG A 73 -25.64 28.25 3.24
C ARG A 73 -24.70 27.06 3.32
N THR A 74 -23.40 27.27 3.13
CA THR A 74 -22.40 26.20 3.14
C THR A 74 -21.26 26.50 4.11
N LEU A 75 -20.98 25.56 5.01
CA LEU A 75 -19.90 25.64 5.99
C LEU A 75 -18.99 24.42 5.87
N SER A 76 -17.72 24.66 5.57
CA SER A 76 -16.68 23.64 5.53
C SER A 76 -15.70 23.82 6.69
N LEU A 77 -15.60 22.80 7.53
CA LEU A 77 -14.77 22.70 8.74
C LEU A 77 -14.05 21.34 8.77
N SER A 78 -13.83 20.73 7.61
CA SER A 78 -13.13 19.45 7.52
C SER A 78 -11.63 19.59 7.85
N CYS A 79 -10.95 18.49 8.18
CA CYS A 79 -9.52 18.49 8.51
C CYS A 79 -9.18 19.52 9.61
N ASN A 80 -9.88 19.41 10.74
CA ASN A 80 -9.73 20.29 11.92
C ASN A 80 -9.66 19.43 13.20
N LEU A 81 -9.66 20.08 14.38
CA LEU A 81 -9.48 19.45 15.69
C LEU A 81 -10.77 19.46 16.53
N LEU A 82 -11.94 19.46 15.88
CA LEU A 82 -13.24 19.47 16.56
C LEU A 82 -13.52 18.13 17.25
N THR A 83 -14.00 18.18 18.49
CA THR A 83 -14.35 16.99 19.29
C THR A 83 -15.85 16.81 19.53
N LYS A 84 -16.64 17.87 19.31
CA LYS A 84 -18.10 17.88 19.44
C LYS A 84 -18.75 18.88 18.48
N VAL A 85 -20.02 18.67 18.17
CA VAL A 85 -20.85 19.64 17.45
C VAL A 85 -21.45 20.64 18.46
N GLU A 86 -21.22 21.93 18.25
CA GLU A 86 -21.80 23.05 19.02
C GLU A 86 -21.92 24.31 18.13
N GLY A 87 -22.50 25.41 18.63
CA GLY A 87 -22.41 26.74 17.98
C GLY A 87 -23.19 26.98 16.67
N LEU A 88 -23.92 25.99 16.14
CA LEU A 88 -24.62 26.09 14.84
C LEU A 88 -26.05 26.69 14.93
N GLU A 89 -26.55 26.96 16.13
CA GLU A 89 -27.99 27.18 16.42
C GLU A 89 -28.66 28.34 15.65
N ASN A 90 -27.91 29.39 15.30
CA ASN A 90 -28.41 30.57 14.59
C ASN A 90 -28.27 30.49 13.05
N LEU A 91 -27.73 29.38 12.51
CA LEU A 91 -27.46 29.20 11.08
C LEU A 91 -28.69 28.64 10.33
N PHE A 92 -29.80 29.37 10.36
CA PHE A 92 -31.10 28.91 9.86
C PHE A 92 -31.11 28.51 8.37
N ASN A 93 -30.30 29.19 7.54
CA ASN A 93 -30.22 28.93 6.10
C ASN A 93 -29.13 27.92 5.69
N LEU A 94 -28.41 27.32 6.65
CA LEU A 94 -27.35 26.35 6.36
C LEU A 94 -27.95 25.09 5.72
N THR A 95 -27.56 24.79 4.49
CA THR A 95 -27.97 23.61 3.72
C THR A 95 -26.89 22.52 3.76
N MET A 96 -25.60 22.90 3.66
CA MET A 96 -24.47 21.96 3.60
C MET A 96 -23.45 22.22 4.71
N LEU A 97 -23.08 21.15 5.41
CA LEU A 97 -22.12 21.16 6.51
C LEU A 97 -21.08 20.04 6.34
N ASN A 98 -19.82 20.41 6.20
CA ASN A 98 -18.70 19.46 6.15
C ASN A 98 -17.88 19.49 7.45
N LEU A 99 -17.97 18.41 8.21
CA LEU A 99 -17.26 18.15 9.48
C LEU A 99 -16.39 16.88 9.38
N SER A 100 -16.11 16.39 8.17
CA SER A 100 -15.26 15.21 7.96
C SER A 100 -13.84 15.44 8.48
N TYR A 101 -13.08 14.37 8.74
CA TYR A 101 -11.68 14.46 9.20
C TYR A 101 -11.51 15.33 10.46
N ASN A 102 -12.22 14.98 11.51
CA ASN A 102 -12.15 15.61 12.83
C ASN A 102 -12.11 14.50 13.91
N HIS A 103 -12.25 14.86 15.19
CA HIS A 103 -12.27 13.93 16.32
C HIS A 103 -13.64 13.90 17.03
N ILE A 104 -14.70 14.14 16.26
CA ILE A 104 -16.06 14.30 16.77
C ILE A 104 -16.59 12.95 17.28
N HIS A 105 -16.99 12.93 18.55
CA HIS A 105 -17.69 11.82 19.19
C HIS A 105 -19.05 12.24 19.78
N ASP A 106 -19.21 13.53 20.12
CA ASP A 106 -20.47 14.11 20.59
C ASP A 106 -21.18 14.91 19.47
N LEU A 107 -22.40 14.50 19.14
CA LEU A 107 -23.29 15.12 18.15
C LEU A 107 -24.45 15.91 18.79
N SER A 108 -24.42 16.12 20.10
CA SER A 108 -25.51 16.71 20.89
C SER A 108 -26.00 18.06 20.34
N GLY A 109 -25.10 18.90 19.79
CA GLY A 109 -25.44 20.19 19.20
C GLY A 109 -26.40 20.14 17.99
N PHE A 110 -26.55 19.00 17.30
CA PHE A 110 -27.58 18.87 16.27
C PHE A 110 -29.02 18.98 16.82
N ARG A 111 -29.22 18.75 18.13
CA ARG A 111 -30.53 18.93 18.78
C ARG A 111 -31.03 20.38 18.72
N SER A 112 -30.11 21.36 18.72
CA SER A 112 -30.45 22.78 18.53
C SER A 112 -30.94 23.11 17.11
N LEU A 113 -30.74 22.20 16.15
CA LEU A 113 -31.18 22.33 14.76
C LEU A 113 -32.47 21.54 14.46
N HIS A 114 -33.15 21.00 15.49
CA HIS A 114 -34.36 20.20 15.31
C HIS A 114 -35.57 21.06 14.92
N GLY A 115 -36.36 20.56 13.96
CA GLY A 115 -37.59 21.20 13.47
C GLY A 115 -37.56 21.55 11.98
N THR A 116 -38.29 22.60 11.60
CA THR A 116 -38.42 23.10 10.22
C THR A 116 -37.78 24.48 9.99
N ARG A 117 -37.13 25.06 11.01
CA ARG A 117 -36.50 26.39 10.94
C ARG A 117 -35.09 26.36 10.35
N HIS A 118 -34.46 25.19 10.31
CA HIS A 118 -33.12 24.96 9.80
C HIS A 118 -33.18 24.13 8.52
N LYS A 119 -32.49 24.59 7.47
CA LYS A 119 -32.59 24.02 6.11
C LYS A 119 -31.54 22.93 5.79
N ILE A 120 -30.91 22.34 6.81
CA ILE A 120 -29.75 21.47 6.65
C ILE A 120 -30.14 20.16 5.94
N SER A 121 -29.55 19.93 4.77
CA SER A 121 -29.84 18.79 3.89
C SER A 121 -28.64 17.87 3.68
N HIS A 122 -27.43 18.41 3.71
CA HIS A 122 -26.19 17.66 3.48
C HIS A 122 -25.25 17.74 4.68
N ILE A 123 -24.93 16.59 5.28
CA ILE A 123 -23.98 16.48 6.41
C ILE A 123 -22.89 15.46 6.10
N TYR A 124 -21.64 15.93 6.06
CA TYR A 124 -20.45 15.09 5.94
C TYR A 124 -19.73 14.97 7.29
N LEU A 125 -19.60 13.74 7.80
CA LEU A 125 -19.04 13.36 9.10
C LEU A 125 -18.06 12.18 9.01
N HIS A 126 -17.74 11.67 7.81
CA HIS A 126 -16.76 10.59 7.65
C HIS A 126 -15.38 10.94 8.23
N SER A 127 -14.57 9.92 8.54
CA SER A 127 -13.30 10.10 9.25
C SER A 127 -13.45 10.83 10.61
N ASN A 128 -14.35 10.36 11.48
CA ASN A 128 -14.56 10.87 12.86
C ASN A 128 -14.60 9.72 13.89
N CYS A 129 -14.84 10.06 15.16
CA CYS A 129 -14.80 9.14 16.30
C CYS A 129 -16.20 8.71 16.79
N ILE A 130 -17.23 8.72 15.93
CA ILE A 130 -18.60 8.37 16.32
C ILE A 130 -18.72 6.85 16.52
N SER A 131 -19.01 6.42 17.75
CA SER A 131 -19.06 5.01 18.15
C SER A 131 -20.44 4.51 18.63
N ASN A 132 -21.40 5.40 18.86
CA ASN A 132 -22.72 5.04 19.40
C ASN A 132 -23.85 5.37 18.41
N ILE A 133 -24.44 4.33 17.82
CA ILE A 133 -25.53 4.45 16.84
C ILE A 133 -26.80 5.08 17.43
N ASN A 134 -27.15 4.75 18.68
CA ASN A 134 -28.31 5.37 19.36
C ASN A 134 -28.09 6.87 19.57
N HIS A 135 -26.85 7.30 19.81
CA HIS A 135 -26.52 8.71 19.96
C HIS A 135 -26.63 9.46 18.63
N LEU A 136 -26.12 8.89 17.53
CA LEU A 136 -26.33 9.41 16.18
C LEU A 136 -27.83 9.60 15.91
N LEU A 137 -28.61 8.52 16.01
CA LEU A 137 -30.04 8.52 15.69
C LEU A 137 -30.84 9.52 16.52
N GLN A 138 -30.58 9.63 17.83
CA GLN A 138 -31.29 10.59 18.68
C GLN A 138 -30.94 12.06 18.31
N CYS A 139 -29.73 12.31 17.80
CA CYS A 139 -29.28 13.64 17.40
C CYS A 139 -29.69 14.00 15.96
N THR A 140 -29.80 13.06 15.02
CA THR A 140 -30.19 13.34 13.62
C THR A 140 -31.69 13.25 13.35
N LYS A 141 -32.46 12.44 14.10
CA LYS A 141 -33.89 12.19 13.81
C LYS A 141 -34.80 13.44 13.77
N GLY A 142 -34.43 14.51 14.46
CA GLY A 142 -35.17 15.79 14.43
C GLY A 142 -34.81 16.73 13.28
N LEU A 143 -33.80 16.39 12.47
CA LEU A 143 -33.40 17.15 11.27
C LEU A 143 -34.33 16.76 10.10
N ARG A 144 -35.37 17.57 9.87
CA ARG A 144 -36.45 17.23 8.91
C ARG A 144 -36.08 17.41 7.44
N CYS A 145 -35.06 18.23 7.15
CA CYS A 145 -34.61 18.51 5.80
C CYS A 145 -33.39 17.66 5.36
N LEU A 146 -32.90 16.77 6.24
CA LEU A 146 -31.69 15.98 6.02
C LEU A 146 -31.93 14.88 4.98
N THR A 147 -31.45 15.10 3.75
CA THR A 147 -31.53 14.17 2.63
C THR A 147 -30.26 13.30 2.51
N ASN A 148 -29.08 13.88 2.77
CA ASN A 148 -27.79 13.27 2.49
C ASN A 148 -26.89 13.26 3.75
N LEU A 149 -26.49 12.07 4.19
CA LEU A 149 -25.62 11.85 5.35
C LEU A 149 -24.42 10.97 4.96
N THR A 150 -23.21 11.41 5.27
CA THR A 150 -21.98 10.66 4.94
C THR A 150 -21.12 10.47 6.18
N LEU A 151 -21.12 9.26 6.73
CA LEU A 151 -20.36 8.80 7.89
C LEU A 151 -19.21 7.85 7.48
N GLU A 152 -19.25 7.34 6.25
CA GLU A 152 -18.15 6.67 5.57
C GLU A 152 -17.96 7.22 4.14
N ARG A 153 -16.71 7.41 3.72
CA ARG A 153 -16.32 7.69 2.34
C ARG A 153 -14.87 7.24 2.11
N ASN A 154 -14.57 6.69 0.93
CA ASN A 154 -13.23 6.32 0.47
C ASN A 154 -12.38 5.55 1.52
N GLY A 155 -12.97 4.52 2.15
CA GLY A 155 -12.30 3.66 3.14
C GLY A 155 -12.03 4.31 4.50
N LYS A 156 -12.57 5.50 4.78
CA LYS A 156 -12.38 6.23 6.05
C LYS A 156 -13.69 6.38 6.81
N ALA A 157 -14.12 5.27 7.37
CA ALA A 157 -15.34 5.11 8.13
C ALA A 157 -15.30 5.74 9.53
N ASN A 158 -16.47 5.90 10.16
CA ASN A 158 -16.57 6.05 11.61
C ASN A 158 -16.59 4.68 12.30
N PRO A 159 -16.24 4.57 13.60
CA PRO A 159 -16.37 3.33 14.36
C PRO A 159 -17.76 2.66 14.25
N ILE A 160 -18.87 3.43 14.24
CA ILE A 160 -20.22 2.88 14.02
C ILE A 160 -20.40 2.07 12.74
N CYS A 161 -19.74 2.43 11.64
CA CYS A 161 -19.94 1.81 10.32
C CYS A 161 -19.48 0.32 10.30
N HIS A 162 -18.58 -0.04 11.21
CA HIS A 162 -18.12 -1.42 11.40
C HIS A 162 -19.16 -2.31 12.14
N THR A 163 -20.28 -1.73 12.58
CA THR A 163 -21.37 -2.48 13.22
C THR A 163 -22.22 -3.18 12.16
N THR A 164 -22.34 -4.50 12.23
CA THR A 164 -23.19 -5.28 11.33
C THR A 164 -24.62 -4.74 11.30
N GLY A 165 -25.14 -4.43 10.12
CA GLY A 165 -26.49 -3.87 9.93
C GLY A 165 -26.63 -2.37 10.25
N TYR A 166 -25.52 -1.62 10.40
CA TYR A 166 -25.55 -0.17 10.59
C TYR A 166 -26.35 0.56 9.50
N ARG A 167 -26.18 0.20 8.21
CA ARG A 167 -26.85 0.87 7.09
C ARG A 167 -28.38 0.70 7.16
N GLU A 168 -28.86 -0.53 7.28
CA GLU A 168 -30.29 -0.82 7.43
C GLU A 168 -30.86 -0.14 8.68
N THR A 169 -30.15 -0.19 9.82
CA THR A 169 -30.59 0.41 11.09
C THR A 169 -30.74 1.93 10.97
N VAL A 170 -29.84 2.61 10.24
CA VAL A 170 -29.92 4.06 10.01
C VAL A 170 -31.06 4.41 9.04
N LEU A 171 -31.17 3.71 7.90
CA LEU A 171 -32.23 3.96 6.92
C LEU A 171 -33.63 3.69 7.49
N GLN A 172 -33.80 2.61 8.26
CA GLN A 172 -35.06 2.30 8.95
C GLN A 172 -35.42 3.35 10.02
N SER A 173 -34.42 4.00 10.62
CA SER A 173 -34.61 4.97 11.71
C SER A 173 -34.77 6.42 11.24
N LEU A 174 -34.28 6.74 10.04
CA LEU A 174 -34.25 8.09 9.43
C LEU A 174 -34.90 8.08 8.03
N PRO A 175 -36.25 7.91 7.94
CA PRO A 175 -36.96 7.81 6.65
C PRO A 175 -36.96 9.10 5.82
N GLN A 176 -36.40 10.21 6.32
CA GLN A 176 -36.16 11.43 5.52
C GLN A 176 -34.95 11.33 4.58
N LEU A 177 -34.09 10.32 4.77
CA LEU A 177 -32.78 10.24 4.12
C LEU A 177 -32.88 9.56 2.74
N THR A 178 -32.45 10.26 1.69
CA THR A 178 -32.39 9.74 0.31
C THR A 178 -31.05 9.09 -0.01
N ALA A 179 -29.97 9.56 0.59
CA ALA A 179 -28.61 9.04 0.38
C ALA A 179 -27.83 8.89 1.70
N LEU A 180 -27.21 7.72 1.86
CA LEU A 180 -26.33 7.38 2.98
C LEU A 180 -24.99 6.89 2.44
N ASP A 181 -23.89 7.48 2.91
CA ASP A 181 -22.52 7.05 2.59
C ASP A 181 -22.24 7.00 1.08
N GLY A 182 -22.73 8.01 0.35
CA GLY A 182 -22.60 8.14 -1.11
C GLY A 182 -23.50 7.21 -1.93
N ARG A 183 -24.39 6.44 -1.29
CA ARG A 183 -25.30 5.49 -1.95
C ARG A 183 -26.77 5.78 -1.66
N ASN A 184 -27.64 5.61 -2.65
CA ASN A 184 -29.08 5.80 -2.50
C ASN A 184 -29.74 4.66 -1.69
N ILE A 185 -31.06 4.72 -1.54
CA ILE A 185 -31.86 3.69 -0.84
C ILE A 185 -31.74 2.31 -1.51
N SER A 186 -31.62 2.25 -2.85
CA SER A 186 -31.38 1.01 -3.63
C SER A 186 -29.93 0.49 -3.57
N GLY A 187 -28.98 1.27 -3.04
CA GLY A 187 -27.57 0.88 -2.84
C GLY A 187 -26.61 1.29 -3.96
N GLU A 188 -27.13 1.92 -5.02
CA GLU A 188 -26.38 2.46 -6.16
C GLU A 188 -25.61 3.73 -5.73
N PRO A 189 -24.44 4.04 -6.33
CA PRO A 189 -23.74 5.29 -6.07
C PRO A 189 -24.57 6.49 -6.56
N VAL A 190 -24.70 7.52 -5.72
CA VAL A 190 -25.31 8.79 -6.12
C VAL A 190 -24.21 9.69 -6.65
N ASP A 191 -24.27 10.01 -7.94
CA ASP A 191 -23.38 11.02 -8.51
C ASP A 191 -23.91 12.41 -8.16
N LEU A 192 -23.27 13.06 -7.17
CA LEU A 192 -23.75 14.30 -6.54
C LEU A 192 -23.54 15.56 -7.40
N ALA A 193 -23.33 15.40 -8.71
CA ALA A 193 -23.09 16.48 -9.65
C ALA A 193 -24.38 17.11 -10.21
N GLU A 194 -25.44 16.32 -10.44
CA GLU A 194 -26.57 16.78 -11.28
C GLU A 194 -27.83 17.26 -10.52
N GLU A 195 -27.98 16.97 -9.22
CA GLU A 195 -29.21 17.35 -8.48
C GLU A 195 -29.16 18.75 -7.83
N ASN A 196 -29.66 19.74 -8.57
CA ASN A 196 -30.25 20.99 -8.07
C ASN A 196 -29.37 21.92 -7.23
N CYS A 197 -28.31 22.48 -7.82
CA CYS A 197 -27.64 23.67 -7.29
C CYS A 197 -27.64 24.86 -8.29
N SER A 198 -28.81 25.50 -8.46
CA SER A 198 -28.97 26.74 -9.24
C SER A 198 -28.14 27.93 -8.74
N ASP A 199 -27.51 27.83 -7.57
CA ASP A 199 -26.59 28.82 -7.00
C ASP A 199 -25.08 28.45 -7.19
N PHE A 200 -24.72 27.28 -7.76
CA PHE A 200 -23.31 26.83 -7.86
C PHE A 200 -22.61 27.08 -9.19
N GLN A 201 -23.29 27.64 -10.20
CA GLN A 201 -22.71 27.97 -11.51
C GLN A 201 -21.40 28.79 -11.40
N CYS A 202 -21.24 29.58 -10.33
CA CYS A 202 -20.06 30.43 -10.10
C CYS A 202 -18.82 29.68 -9.56
N LEU A 203 -18.94 28.45 -9.04
CA LEU A 203 -17.83 27.75 -8.38
C LEU A 203 -17.08 26.76 -9.30
N GLU A 204 -17.72 26.25 -10.34
CA GLU A 204 -17.07 25.40 -11.35
C GLU A 204 -16.13 26.23 -12.26
N ASP A 205 -16.54 27.45 -12.63
CA ASP A 205 -15.69 28.41 -13.35
C ASP A 205 -14.37 28.72 -12.62
N ILE A 206 -14.37 28.69 -11.27
CA ILE A 206 -13.19 28.95 -10.44
C ILE A 206 -12.22 27.75 -10.46
N LEU A 207 -12.73 26.52 -10.51
CA LEU A 207 -11.91 25.32 -10.66
C LEU A 207 -11.34 25.18 -12.07
N GLY A 208 -12.11 25.55 -13.11
CA GLY A 208 -11.62 25.61 -14.49
C GLY A 208 -10.55 26.69 -14.69
N SER A 209 -10.73 27.88 -14.10
CA SER A 209 -9.83 29.02 -14.28
C SER A 209 -8.42 28.83 -13.69
N LEU A 210 -8.27 28.00 -12.65
CA LEU A 210 -6.96 27.75 -12.03
C LEU A 210 -6.06 26.78 -12.83
N VAL A 211 -6.57 26.15 -13.88
CA VAL A 211 -5.78 25.29 -14.79
C VAL A 211 -5.23 26.08 -15.99
N SER A 212 -5.74 27.28 -16.28
CA SER A 212 -5.49 28.01 -17.53
C SER A 212 -4.65 29.28 -17.36
N SER A 213 -3.36 29.11 -17.05
CA SER A 213 -2.35 30.19 -17.19
C SER A 213 -0.96 29.70 -17.60
N GLY A 214 -0.90 28.88 -18.65
CA GLY A 214 0.31 28.52 -19.39
C GLY A 214 0.01 28.51 -20.90
N CYS A 215 0.77 29.25 -21.72
CA CYS A 215 0.28 29.70 -23.01
C CYS A 215 0.73 28.88 -24.24
N HIS A 216 -0.24 28.64 -25.12
CA HIS A 216 -0.13 28.38 -26.58
C HIS A 216 0.46 27.05 -27.08
N SER A 217 -0.41 26.21 -27.65
CA SER A 217 -0.68 26.29 -29.11
C SER A 217 -2.09 25.76 -29.47
N SER A 218 -2.53 26.02 -30.70
CA SER A 218 -3.81 25.66 -31.38
C SER A 218 -4.62 24.46 -30.82
N ARG A 219 -5.93 24.56 -30.59
CA ARG A 219 -7.05 24.62 -31.59
C ARG A 219 -7.15 23.38 -32.48
N ASP A 220 -8.32 22.76 -32.74
CA ASP A 220 -9.72 23.09 -32.39
C ASP A 220 -10.49 21.84 -31.92
N GLN A 221 -11.58 22.04 -31.17
CA GLN A 221 -12.71 21.10 -31.07
C GLN A 221 -13.90 21.67 -31.85
N ASN A 222 -14.69 20.84 -32.55
CA ASN A 222 -16.15 20.98 -32.64
C ASN A 222 -16.83 19.86 -33.47
N ASN A 223 -17.68 19.07 -32.79
CA ASN A 223 -19.02 18.60 -33.17
C ASN A 223 -19.29 17.75 -34.44
N VAL A 224 -20.38 16.98 -34.31
CA VAL A 224 -20.88 15.84 -35.11
C VAL A 224 -22.43 15.85 -34.96
N PRO A 225 -23.30 15.23 -35.79
CA PRO A 225 -23.19 14.58 -37.13
C PRO A 225 -24.06 15.28 -38.22
N LEU A 226 -24.07 14.95 -39.53
CA LEU A 226 -24.81 13.81 -40.14
C LEU A 226 -24.62 13.71 -41.68
N LEU A 227 -24.52 12.45 -42.15
CA LEU A 227 -24.98 11.89 -43.44
C LEU A 227 -24.76 12.62 -44.78
N LEU A 228 -23.83 12.06 -45.58
CA LEU A 228 -24.13 11.63 -46.95
C LEU A 228 -23.47 10.25 -47.22
N ALA A 229 -23.96 9.48 -48.18
CA ALA A 229 -23.47 8.14 -48.55
C ALA A 229 -23.05 8.12 -50.06
N THR A 230 -22.36 7.14 -50.66
CA THR A 230 -22.13 5.70 -50.42
C THR A 230 -20.65 5.31 -50.78
N PRO A 231 -20.24 4.08 -51.20
CA PRO A 231 -19.61 3.12 -50.27
C PRO A 231 -18.21 2.54 -50.67
N HIS A 232 -17.52 1.98 -49.67
CA HIS A 232 -16.42 0.99 -49.70
C HIS A 232 -15.55 0.81 -50.98
N ILE A 233 -14.26 1.16 -50.87
CA ILE A 233 -13.18 0.70 -51.78
C ILE A 233 -12.04 -0.01 -51.01
N ASP A 234 -12.38 -0.77 -49.96
CA ASP A 234 -11.46 -1.78 -49.39
C ASP A 234 -11.68 -3.18 -50.00
N GLN A 235 -12.79 -3.37 -50.72
CA GLN A 235 -13.10 -4.60 -51.46
C GLN A 235 -12.39 -4.70 -52.82
N ALA A 236 -11.30 -3.94 -53.02
CA ALA A 236 -10.50 -3.91 -54.26
C ALA A 236 -9.13 -4.60 -54.13
N LEU A 237 -8.51 -4.59 -52.93
CA LEU A 237 -7.14 -5.13 -52.74
C LEU A 237 -7.11 -6.64 -52.43
N ALA A 238 -8.25 -7.25 -52.06
CA ALA A 238 -8.34 -8.66 -51.73
C ALA A 238 -8.49 -9.62 -52.93
N GLN A 239 -8.79 -9.12 -54.14
CA GLN A 239 -9.13 -9.96 -55.30
C GLN A 239 -8.05 -10.02 -56.41
N PHE A 240 -6.92 -9.32 -56.26
CA PHE A 240 -5.87 -9.25 -57.31
C PHE A 240 -4.59 -10.06 -57.01
N ARG A 241 -4.66 -11.06 -56.13
CA ARG A 241 -3.51 -11.94 -55.77
C ARG A 241 -3.73 -13.44 -56.02
N GLN A 242 -4.78 -13.84 -56.75
CA GLN A 242 -4.95 -15.24 -57.19
C GLN A 242 -5.49 -15.32 -58.62
N ARG A 243 -4.82 -16.13 -59.46
CA ARG A 243 -5.00 -16.28 -60.93
C ARG A 243 -4.50 -15.03 -61.70
N THR A 244 -3.95 -15.14 -62.92
CA THR A 244 -4.05 -16.24 -63.90
C THR A 244 -2.69 -16.57 -64.55
N TRP A 245 -2.51 -17.80 -65.03
CA TRP A 245 -1.33 -18.26 -65.78
C TRP A 245 -1.76 -18.73 -67.18
N ILE A 246 -1.54 -17.88 -68.21
CA ILE A 246 -1.21 -18.26 -69.63
C ILE A 246 -2.32 -19.04 -70.42
N PRO A 247 -2.37 -19.17 -71.78
CA PRO A 247 -1.64 -18.54 -72.93
C PRO A 247 -2.56 -17.87 -74.01
N VAL A 248 -1.95 -17.52 -75.17
CA VAL A 248 -2.50 -17.49 -76.56
C VAL A 248 -3.07 -16.18 -77.14
N GLN A 249 -2.40 -15.68 -78.19
CA GLN A 249 -2.83 -14.78 -79.31
C GLN A 249 -3.41 -13.38 -78.97
N GLY A 250 -3.20 -12.34 -79.78
CA GLY A 250 -2.36 -12.25 -80.99
C GLY A 250 -2.58 -10.95 -81.78
N ALA A 251 -1.81 -10.79 -82.87
CA ALA A 251 -1.91 -9.75 -83.91
C ALA A 251 -1.54 -8.29 -83.55
N THR A 252 -0.37 -7.86 -84.06
CA THR A 252 -0.07 -6.59 -84.78
C THR A 252 -0.42 -5.22 -84.15
N SER A 253 0.43 -4.19 -84.25
CA SER A 253 1.33 -3.89 -85.38
C SER A 253 2.62 -3.13 -85.01
N SER A 254 3.76 -3.59 -85.57
CA SER A 254 4.89 -2.83 -86.19
C SER A 254 5.38 -1.50 -85.56
N SER A 255 6.68 -1.25 -85.33
CA SER A 255 7.93 -1.92 -85.76
C SER A 255 9.01 -1.82 -84.65
N THR A 256 9.95 -2.76 -84.43
CA THR A 256 11.20 -3.05 -85.20
C THR A 256 12.07 -1.79 -85.45
N GLU A 257 13.39 -1.75 -85.18
CA GLU A 257 14.44 -2.79 -85.03
C GLU A 257 15.42 -2.51 -83.84
N LEU A 258 15.95 -3.51 -83.09
CA LEU A 258 17.20 -4.32 -83.24
C LEU A 258 18.54 -3.54 -83.10
N VAL A 259 19.68 -4.01 -82.55
CA VAL A 259 20.07 -5.21 -81.71
C VAL A 259 21.52 -5.03 -81.16
N SER A 260 21.94 -5.83 -80.17
CA SER A 260 23.36 -6.16 -79.79
C SER A 260 24.23 -5.07 -79.13
N SER A 261 25.24 -5.36 -78.28
CA SER A 261 25.64 -6.59 -77.54
C SER A 261 26.82 -6.31 -76.57
N PHE A 262 27.15 -7.30 -75.72
CA PHE A 262 28.33 -7.41 -74.83
C PHE A 262 28.28 -6.50 -73.57
N GLU A 263 28.14 -7.05 -72.35
CA GLU A 263 29.10 -7.86 -71.54
C GLU A 263 30.14 -6.97 -70.81
N SER A 264 30.50 -7.22 -69.54
CA SER A 264 30.13 -8.32 -68.64
C SER A 264 30.35 -7.99 -67.15
N GLU A 265 29.57 -8.67 -66.28
CA GLU A 265 29.84 -8.92 -64.84
C GLU A 265 29.95 -7.72 -63.85
N LYS A 266 29.62 -7.85 -62.55
CA LYS A 266 29.11 -8.98 -61.74
C LYS A 266 28.21 -8.45 -60.61
N ASN A 267 27.06 -9.08 -60.38
CA ASN A 267 26.10 -8.67 -59.34
C ASN A 267 26.17 -9.51 -58.07
N GLN A 268 25.84 -8.85 -56.95
CA GLN A 268 25.12 -9.34 -55.76
C GLN A 268 24.92 -10.86 -55.63
N LEU A 269 25.59 -11.46 -54.64
CA LEU A 269 25.35 -12.82 -54.18
C LEU A 269 25.66 -12.96 -52.68
N ASP A 270 24.74 -12.52 -51.81
CA ASP A 270 24.71 -12.98 -50.40
C ASP A 270 23.37 -12.75 -49.65
N GLU A 271 22.23 -12.68 -50.36
CA GLU A 271 20.89 -12.55 -49.75
C GLU A 271 19.92 -13.66 -50.23
N MET A 272 20.41 -14.91 -50.26
CA MET A 272 19.63 -16.09 -50.66
C MET A 272 19.76 -17.29 -49.71
N HIS A 273 20.36 -17.12 -48.53
CA HIS A 273 20.67 -18.22 -47.60
C HIS A 273 19.86 -18.29 -46.30
N SER A 274 19.04 -17.27 -45.99
CA SER A 274 18.25 -17.17 -44.77
C SER A 274 16.91 -17.91 -44.84
N GLU A 275 16.07 -17.67 -45.86
CA GLU A 275 14.71 -18.25 -45.94
C GLU A 275 14.70 -19.77 -46.18
N MET A 276 15.68 -20.33 -46.90
CA MET A 276 15.66 -21.77 -47.24
C MET A 276 16.00 -22.70 -46.04
N ARG A 277 16.22 -22.14 -44.85
CA ARG A 277 16.57 -22.90 -43.63
C ARG A 277 15.37 -23.24 -42.73
N MET A 278 14.29 -22.44 -42.75
CA MET A 278 13.12 -22.69 -41.89
C MET A 278 12.24 -23.84 -42.42
N LYS A 279 11.88 -23.83 -43.71
CA LYS A 279 11.03 -24.86 -44.32
C LYS A 279 11.57 -26.30 -44.17
N ARG A 280 12.90 -26.48 -44.17
CA ARG A 280 13.54 -27.79 -43.99
C ARG A 280 13.39 -28.38 -42.59
N ILE A 281 13.01 -27.58 -41.59
CA ILE A 281 12.76 -28.06 -40.21
C ILE A 281 11.29 -28.47 -40.07
N GLU A 282 10.37 -27.70 -40.68
CA GLU A 282 8.94 -28.01 -40.72
C GLU A 282 8.66 -29.34 -41.44
N ASP A 283 9.29 -29.56 -42.61
CA ASP A 283 9.22 -30.82 -43.36
C ASP A 283 9.76 -32.04 -42.56
N GLN A 284 10.72 -31.84 -41.66
CA GLN A 284 11.27 -32.91 -40.81
C GLN A 284 10.37 -33.28 -39.62
N ILE A 285 9.57 -32.33 -39.11
CA ILE A 285 8.64 -32.58 -38.01
C ILE A 285 7.40 -33.36 -38.51
N LEU A 286 6.88 -33.00 -39.69
CA LEU A 286 5.75 -33.70 -40.31
C LEU A 286 6.06 -35.17 -40.62
N GLN A 287 7.29 -35.48 -41.04
CA GLN A 287 7.70 -36.84 -41.41
C GLN A 287 7.88 -37.80 -40.21
N ILE A 288 7.94 -37.29 -38.98
CA ILE A 288 7.98 -38.11 -37.75
C ILE A 288 6.55 -38.45 -37.27
N LEU A 289 5.63 -37.48 -37.34
CA LEU A 289 4.23 -37.69 -36.95
C LEU A 289 3.48 -38.66 -37.88
N GLN A 290 3.88 -38.77 -39.15
CA GLN A 290 3.26 -39.69 -40.11
C GLN A 290 3.79 -41.14 -40.04
N LYS A 291 4.45 -41.53 -38.94
CA LYS A 291 5.01 -42.89 -38.75
C LYS A 291 4.48 -43.66 -37.54
N VAL A 292 3.51 -43.09 -36.83
CA VAL A 292 2.75 -43.73 -35.75
C VAL A 292 1.29 -43.31 -35.92
N SER A 293 0.37 -44.28 -36.05
CA SER A 293 -0.96 -44.17 -36.71
C SER A 293 -0.82 -44.23 -38.26
N ASP A 294 -1.35 -45.21 -39.00
CA ASP A 294 -2.25 -46.31 -38.61
C ASP A 294 -1.91 -47.66 -39.27
N SER A 295 -2.10 -48.73 -38.49
CA SER A 295 -2.43 -50.08 -38.99
C SER A 295 -3.00 -50.94 -37.86
N SER A 296 -4.20 -51.53 -37.92
CA SER A 296 -5.28 -51.38 -38.91
C SER A 296 -6.60 -51.90 -38.35
N ARG A 297 -7.74 -51.35 -38.79
CA ARG A 297 -9.03 -52.07 -38.90
C ARG A 297 -9.23 -52.40 -40.41
N GLN A 298 -10.09 -53.32 -40.86
CA GLN A 298 -11.16 -54.10 -40.21
C GLN A 298 -11.50 -55.38 -41.05
N GLU A 299 -12.45 -56.17 -40.55
CA GLU A 299 -13.41 -57.05 -41.27
C GLU A 299 -13.21 -58.56 -41.50
N ALA A 300 -14.38 -59.23 -41.42
CA ALA A 300 -14.81 -60.54 -41.94
C ALA A 300 -14.17 -61.86 -41.44
N ALA A 301 -15.05 -62.78 -41.01
CA ALA A 301 -14.79 -64.21 -40.77
C ALA A 301 -15.33 -65.04 -41.98
N PRO A 302 -15.10 -66.37 -42.13
CA PRO A 302 -15.60 -67.38 -41.17
C PRO A 302 -14.85 -68.73 -41.00
N SER A 303 -15.27 -69.47 -39.96
CA SER A 303 -15.41 -70.95 -39.86
C SER A 303 -14.27 -71.86 -39.35
N ALA A 304 -14.69 -73.03 -38.83
CA ALA A 304 -13.98 -74.32 -38.66
C ALA A 304 -13.01 -74.60 -37.47
N LEU A 305 -13.61 -74.87 -36.29
CA LEU A 305 -13.45 -76.12 -35.48
C LEU A 305 -12.13 -76.55 -34.75
N LYS A 306 -12.34 -77.15 -33.56
CA LYS A 306 -11.54 -78.18 -32.82
C LYS A 306 -10.33 -77.80 -31.93
N ALA A 307 -10.66 -77.39 -30.70
CA ALA A 307 -10.26 -77.97 -29.40
C ALA A 307 -8.99 -78.87 -29.24
N LYS A 308 -8.14 -78.48 -28.27
CA LYS A 308 -7.53 -79.23 -27.13
C LYS A 308 -6.73 -78.20 -26.27
N ARG A 309 -6.53 -78.28 -24.94
CA ARG A 309 -5.87 -79.30 -24.08
C ARG A 309 -4.40 -79.54 -24.49
N ASP A 310 -3.37 -79.53 -23.63
CA ASP A 310 -3.24 -79.71 -22.17
C ASP A 310 -1.97 -78.98 -21.63
N THR A 311 -1.64 -79.16 -20.34
CA THR A 311 -0.27 -79.22 -19.75
C THR A 311 0.65 -77.97 -19.67
N ASP A 312 0.75 -77.45 -18.43
CA ASP A 312 1.97 -77.21 -17.62
C ASP A 312 3.12 -78.26 -17.81
N PRO A 313 4.38 -78.11 -17.29
CA PRO A 313 4.93 -77.05 -16.41
C PRO A 313 6.43 -76.68 -16.66
N THR A 314 7.06 -75.98 -15.69
CA THR A 314 8.48 -76.06 -15.23
C THR A 314 9.55 -75.11 -15.79
N SER A 315 10.09 -74.24 -14.91
CA SER A 315 11.51 -74.08 -14.48
C SER A 315 11.60 -72.80 -13.61
N GLU A 316 12.05 -72.82 -12.34
CA GLU A 316 13.43 -72.95 -11.83
C GLU A 316 14.34 -71.76 -12.21
N SER A 317 15.14 -71.12 -11.33
CA SER A 317 15.31 -71.13 -9.85
C SER A 317 16.01 -69.82 -9.43
N GLU A 318 15.94 -69.27 -8.21
CA GLU A 318 16.69 -69.55 -6.95
C GLU A 318 16.00 -68.73 -5.81
N ASN A 319 15.77 -69.14 -4.55
CA ASN A 319 16.57 -69.75 -3.45
C ASN A 319 17.69 -68.85 -2.88
N GLU A 320 17.93 -68.69 -1.57
CA GLU A 320 17.17 -68.78 -0.29
C GLU A 320 17.83 -67.72 0.65
N ASN A 321 17.43 -67.32 1.87
CA ASN A 321 16.87 -67.94 3.10
C ASN A 321 16.38 -66.77 4.02
N GLY A 322 15.63 -66.93 5.12
CA GLY A 322 14.96 -68.04 5.81
C GLY A 322 13.98 -67.43 6.84
N LYS A 323 12.81 -68.03 7.17
CA LYS A 323 12.60 -69.02 8.26
C LYS A 323 12.96 -68.47 9.65
N GLU A 324 12.16 -68.56 10.71
CA GLU A 324 10.91 -69.29 11.02
C GLU A 324 10.26 -68.62 12.28
N ASN A 325 9.09 -68.96 12.87
CA ASN A 325 8.14 -70.08 12.87
C ASN A 325 6.70 -69.50 13.07
N SER A 326 5.54 -70.01 12.58
CA SER A 326 5.02 -71.38 12.35
C SER A 326 4.74 -72.15 13.66
N ARG A 327 3.84 -73.15 13.80
CA ARG A 327 2.76 -73.82 13.01
C ARG A 327 1.62 -74.09 14.05
N LYS A 328 0.48 -74.78 13.90
CA LYS A 328 -0.09 -75.78 12.95
C LYS A 328 -1.63 -75.52 12.92
N VAL A 329 -2.65 -76.41 12.93
CA VAL A 329 -2.83 -77.88 13.00
C VAL A 329 -3.64 -78.36 11.77
N MET A 330 -4.81 -79.03 11.88
CA MET A 330 -5.51 -79.65 10.74
C MET A 330 -6.94 -80.19 11.02
N LYS A 331 -7.75 -80.31 9.94
CA LYS A 331 -8.82 -81.33 9.66
C LYS A 331 -10.18 -81.31 10.40
N GLY A 332 -11.29 -81.44 9.64
CA GLY A 332 -12.53 -82.10 10.14
C GLY A 332 -13.92 -81.82 9.50
N SER A 333 -14.20 -82.36 8.30
CA SER A 333 -15.53 -82.85 7.81
C SER A 333 -16.89 -82.11 8.01
N LYS A 334 -17.57 -81.86 6.87
CA LYS A 334 -19.01 -82.11 6.51
C LYS A 334 -20.20 -81.57 7.38
N ILE A 335 -21.05 -80.78 6.70
CA ILE A 335 -22.54 -80.58 6.80
C ILE A 335 -23.32 -81.79 7.41
N PRO A 336 -24.43 -81.61 8.19
CA PRO A 336 -25.67 -80.91 7.74
C PRO A 336 -26.43 -80.06 8.80
N THR A 337 -27.77 -79.98 8.72
CA THR A 337 -28.68 -78.91 9.17
C THR A 337 -29.57 -79.24 10.40
N TYR A 338 -30.43 -78.26 10.77
CA TYR A 338 -31.69 -78.32 11.58
C TYR A 338 -31.73 -77.70 13.00
N ARG A 339 -32.97 -77.58 13.53
CA ARG A 339 -33.46 -76.64 14.56
C ARG A 339 -33.60 -77.29 15.96
N LYS A 340 -33.30 -76.50 17.02
CA LYS A 340 -33.86 -76.54 18.42
C LYS A 340 -33.73 -77.90 19.17
N THR A 341 -33.83 -78.05 20.50
CA THR A 341 -34.45 -77.25 21.58
C THR A 341 -33.86 -77.61 22.98
N THR A 342 -33.85 -76.68 23.94
CA THR A 342 -33.96 -76.84 25.43
C THR A 342 -33.20 -77.91 26.25
N LEU A 343 -32.43 -77.41 27.24
CA LEU A 343 -32.40 -77.77 28.70
C LEU A 343 -32.20 -79.23 29.17
N SER A 344 -31.27 -79.45 30.13
CA SER A 344 -31.61 -79.71 31.57
C SER A 344 -30.41 -80.15 32.46
N THR A 345 -30.27 -79.54 33.67
CA THR A 345 -29.58 -80.05 34.91
C THR A 345 -28.08 -80.44 34.84
N LYS A 346 -27.21 -80.29 35.86
CA LYS A 346 -27.25 -79.92 37.31
C LYS A 346 -25.83 -79.37 37.69
N GLY A 347 -25.52 -78.79 38.86
CA GLY A 347 -26.33 -78.39 40.02
C GLY A 347 -25.56 -78.47 41.36
N HIS A 348 -25.52 -77.37 42.14
CA HIS A 348 -24.88 -77.17 43.47
C HIS A 348 -23.34 -77.07 43.49
N ALA A 349 -22.70 -76.10 44.16
CA ALA A 349 -23.11 -74.81 44.75
C ALA A 349 -21.83 -73.91 44.87
N SER A 350 -21.72 -72.70 45.45
CA SER A 350 -22.56 -71.79 46.27
C SER A 350 -21.95 -70.35 46.17
N HIS A 351 -22.28 -69.25 46.87
CA HIS A 351 -23.33 -68.87 47.85
C HIS A 351 -23.45 -67.31 47.90
N LEU A 352 -24.68 -66.75 47.94
CA LEU A 352 -25.02 -65.35 48.35
C LEU A 352 -24.47 -64.18 47.49
N LYS A 353 -25.10 -62.99 47.29
CA LYS A 353 -26.44 -62.33 47.46
C LYS A 353 -26.22 -60.92 46.84
N LYS A 354 -27.03 -60.19 46.06
CA LYS A 354 -28.31 -60.24 45.28
C LYS A 354 -28.00 -59.40 43.99
N LYS A 355 -28.60 -59.44 42.80
CA LYS A 355 -29.89 -59.84 42.18
C LYS A 355 -31.08 -58.86 42.25
N ILE A 356 -31.33 -58.22 41.10
CA ILE A 356 -32.53 -57.49 40.60
C ILE A 356 -32.88 -58.15 39.22
N THR A 357 -33.96 -57.69 38.54
CA THR A 357 -34.64 -58.19 37.32
C THR A 357 -35.65 -59.32 37.52
N ASP A 358 -36.83 -59.36 36.86
CA ASP A 358 -37.61 -58.37 36.08
C ASP A 358 -39.07 -58.85 35.97
N ARG A 359 -40.05 -57.94 35.73
CA ARG A 359 -41.19 -58.14 34.80
C ARG A 359 -41.97 -56.84 34.52
N GLU A 360 -42.43 -56.67 33.28
CA GLU A 360 -43.26 -55.55 32.82
C GLU A 360 -44.77 -55.83 32.95
N GLU A 361 -45.59 -54.77 33.11
CA GLU A 361 -46.88 -54.69 32.40
C GLU A 361 -47.44 -53.24 32.26
N ASN A 362 -47.65 -52.83 31.00
CA ASN A 362 -48.75 -52.01 30.45
C ASN A 362 -49.31 -50.70 31.09
N LYS A 363 -49.65 -49.78 30.16
CA LYS A 363 -50.78 -48.80 30.16
C LYS A 363 -50.69 -47.41 30.85
N SER A 364 -50.53 -46.41 29.97
CA SER A 364 -51.39 -45.23 29.77
C SER A 364 -51.54 -44.10 30.82
N SER A 365 -51.01 -42.93 30.43
CA SER A 365 -51.64 -41.60 30.42
C SER A 365 -52.10 -40.88 31.71
N SER A 366 -51.31 -39.89 32.12
CA SER A 366 -51.77 -38.56 32.56
C SER A 366 -50.66 -37.54 32.21
N LYS A 367 -50.90 -36.47 31.44
CA LYS A 367 -51.60 -35.21 31.78
C LYS A 367 -51.08 -34.52 33.04
N CYS A 368 -50.28 -33.48 32.84
CA CYS A 368 -50.36 -32.26 33.66
C CYS A 368 -50.16 -31.05 32.72
N SER A 369 -50.74 -29.89 33.06
CA SER A 369 -50.89 -28.79 32.09
C SER A 369 -51.00 -27.41 32.74
N CYS A 370 -50.03 -26.55 32.43
CA CYS A 370 -50.05 -25.11 32.66
C CYS A 370 -49.37 -24.43 31.44
N SER A 371 -49.67 -23.20 30.99
CA SER A 371 -50.90 -22.38 30.96
C SER A 371 -50.45 -20.96 30.61
N SER A 372 -50.78 -20.45 29.43
CA SER A 372 -50.55 -19.02 29.09
C SER A 372 -51.45 -18.57 27.95
N GLN A 373 -52.59 -17.99 28.29
CA GLN A 373 -53.36 -17.11 27.40
C GLN A 373 -53.18 -15.66 27.85
N LYS A 374 -53.53 -14.73 26.96
CA LYS A 374 -53.09 -13.33 26.98
C LYS A 374 -53.85 -12.41 27.96
N ASP A 375 -53.17 -11.33 28.33
CA ASP A 375 -53.66 -9.93 28.41
C ASP A 375 -55.11 -9.73 28.91
N SER A 376 -55.34 -9.47 30.20
CA SER A 376 -55.18 -8.18 30.89
C SER A 376 -56.30 -7.15 30.64
N HIS A 377 -57.10 -6.85 31.68
CA HIS A 377 -57.67 -5.51 31.88
C HIS A 377 -58.01 -5.26 33.36
N PHE A 378 -57.71 -4.05 33.85
CA PHE A 378 -57.99 -3.61 35.24
C PHE A 378 -59.37 -2.95 35.37
N LYS A 379 -60.11 -3.22 36.46
CA LYS A 379 -60.48 -2.21 37.50
C LYS A 379 -61.32 -2.73 38.69
N VAL A 380 -60.70 -2.66 39.87
CA VAL A 380 -61.13 -2.29 41.24
C VAL A 380 -62.64 -2.10 41.60
N VAL A 381 -62.94 -2.44 42.88
CA VAL A 381 -64.05 -2.00 43.78
C VAL A 381 -65.26 -2.96 43.93
N GLY A 382 -65.64 -3.31 45.19
CA GLY A 382 -67.00 -3.83 45.49
C GLY A 382 -67.17 -4.63 46.80
N ARG A 383 -67.71 -3.99 47.84
CA ARG A 383 -67.96 -4.50 49.21
C ARG A 383 -68.98 -5.67 49.33
N LYS A 384 -68.84 -6.46 50.42
CA LYS A 384 -69.87 -7.20 51.21
C LYS A 384 -70.70 -8.30 50.47
N ALA A 385 -71.01 -9.49 50.99
CA ALA A 385 -71.23 -10.11 52.33
C ALA A 385 -72.73 -10.47 52.56
N GLU A 386 -72.97 -11.36 53.54
CA GLU A 386 -74.28 -11.83 54.07
C GLU A 386 -75.00 -12.99 53.30
N ILE A 387 -75.88 -13.83 53.90
CA ILE A 387 -75.90 -14.54 55.22
C ILE A 387 -77.06 -15.60 55.26
N LEU A 388 -77.04 -16.60 56.18
CA LEU A 388 -78.18 -17.50 56.60
C LEU A 388 -78.80 -18.47 55.53
N THR A 389 -79.57 -19.55 55.81
CA THR A 389 -79.52 -20.67 56.81
C THR A 389 -80.43 -21.86 56.43
N GLY A 390 -80.08 -23.09 56.85
CA GLY A 390 -81.02 -24.20 57.15
C GLY A 390 -81.61 -24.97 55.94
N ARG A 391 -82.33 -26.10 56.11
CA ARG A 391 -82.56 -26.99 57.28
C ARG A 391 -82.91 -28.41 56.77
N GLN A 392 -82.73 -29.46 57.59
CA GLN A 392 -82.83 -30.89 57.21
C GLN A 392 -84.24 -31.51 57.32
N SER A 393 -84.47 -32.59 56.56
CA SER A 393 -85.40 -33.72 56.77
C SER A 393 -85.04 -34.85 55.79
N ASN A 394 -85.36 -36.16 55.93
CA ASN A 394 -85.79 -37.03 57.05
C ASN A 394 -85.58 -38.51 56.59
N MET A 395 -85.36 -39.47 57.50
CA MET A 395 -85.77 -40.89 57.29
C MET A 395 -85.88 -41.73 58.58
N GLU A 396 -87.11 -42.19 58.82
CA GLU A 396 -87.61 -43.46 59.40
C GLU A 396 -86.91 -44.23 60.57
N LYS A 397 -87.60 -44.19 61.74
CA LYS A 397 -88.13 -45.31 62.57
C LYS A 397 -87.39 -46.66 62.70
N LEU A 398 -87.22 -47.13 63.95
CA LEU A 398 -88.11 -48.16 64.56
C LEU A 398 -88.11 -48.05 66.11
N GLU A 399 -88.84 -48.92 66.82
CA GLU A 399 -89.16 -48.85 68.27
C GLU A 399 -88.30 -49.79 69.14
N GLU A 400 -88.16 -49.51 70.44
CA GLU A 400 -87.68 -50.47 71.45
C GLU A 400 -88.24 -50.14 72.87
N CYS A 401 -88.15 -51.08 73.83
CA CYS A 401 -88.83 -51.01 75.13
C CYS A 401 -87.90 -51.03 76.37
N ASN A 402 -88.43 -50.64 77.53
CA ASN A 402 -87.70 -50.34 78.77
C ASN A 402 -86.85 -51.50 79.36
N SER A 403 -85.67 -51.18 79.92
CA SER A 403 -85.43 -51.23 81.40
C SER A 403 -83.96 -50.98 81.85
N ASN A 404 -83.81 -50.63 83.13
CA ASN A 404 -82.60 -50.69 84.01
C ASN A 404 -81.39 -49.74 83.73
N PRO A 405 -81.10 -48.76 84.63
CA PRO A 405 -80.14 -47.67 84.37
C PRO A 405 -78.70 -47.87 84.92
N ILE A 406 -78.38 -49.01 85.56
CA ILE A 406 -77.10 -49.16 86.28
C ILE A 406 -75.97 -49.63 85.36
N GLU A 407 -76.20 -50.63 84.52
CA GLU A 407 -75.18 -51.17 83.59
C GLU A 407 -74.80 -50.19 82.49
N GLU A 408 -75.71 -49.29 82.08
CA GLU A 408 -75.40 -48.18 81.17
C GLU A 408 -74.20 -47.34 81.64
N SER A 409 -74.02 -47.16 82.95
CA SER A 409 -72.98 -46.29 83.50
C SER A 409 -71.56 -46.83 83.24
N THR A 410 -71.35 -48.14 83.41
CA THR A 410 -70.05 -48.79 83.21
C THR A 410 -69.74 -48.99 81.73
N TYR A 411 -70.73 -49.32 80.91
CA TYR A 411 -70.55 -49.34 79.45
C TYR A 411 -70.20 -47.95 78.89
N ARG A 412 -70.88 -46.88 79.34
CA ARG A 412 -70.56 -45.50 78.92
C ARG A 412 -69.14 -45.08 79.33
N ALA A 413 -68.64 -45.51 80.49
CA ALA A 413 -67.27 -45.26 80.91
C ALA A 413 -66.24 -45.97 80.02
N LEU A 414 -66.41 -47.28 79.77
CA LEU A 414 -65.55 -48.06 78.88
C LEU A 414 -65.54 -47.52 77.44
N ILE A 415 -66.68 -47.06 76.93
CA ILE A 415 -66.78 -46.40 75.63
C ILE A 415 -65.99 -45.08 75.61
N GLN A 416 -66.05 -44.27 76.68
CA GLN A 416 -65.26 -43.04 76.77
C GLN A 416 -63.74 -43.32 76.83
N GLU A 417 -63.29 -44.34 77.54
CA GLU A 417 -61.87 -44.72 77.55
C GLU A 417 -61.41 -45.22 76.18
N LEU A 418 -62.21 -46.07 75.53
CA LEU A 418 -61.96 -46.56 74.17
C LEU A 418 -61.88 -45.40 73.15
N ASP A 419 -62.75 -44.38 73.27
CA ASP A 419 -62.73 -43.22 72.38
C ASP A 419 -61.61 -42.22 72.72
N GLN A 420 -61.19 -42.10 73.98
CA GLN A 420 -59.95 -41.40 74.32
C GLN A 420 -58.74 -42.13 73.71
N GLU A 421 -58.71 -43.45 73.76
CA GLU A 421 -57.64 -44.26 73.21
C GLU A 421 -57.58 -44.21 71.68
N LYS A 422 -58.72 -44.26 70.98
CA LYS A 422 -58.82 -43.95 69.54
C LYS A 422 -58.27 -42.54 69.24
N LYS A 423 -58.59 -41.53 70.06
CA LYS A 423 -58.08 -40.16 69.89
C LYS A 423 -56.56 -40.05 70.15
N ARG A 424 -55.98 -40.86 71.04
CA ARG A 424 -54.52 -40.96 71.22
C ARG A 424 -53.87 -41.61 70.00
N ARG A 425 -54.40 -42.74 69.53
CA ARG A 425 -53.89 -43.46 68.35
C ARG A 425 -53.98 -42.61 67.08
N TRP A 426 -55.11 -41.96 66.82
CA TRP A 426 -55.25 -41.05 65.69
C TRP A 426 -54.26 -39.87 65.74
N LYS A 427 -53.97 -39.32 66.93
CA LYS A 427 -52.92 -38.30 67.08
C LYS A 427 -51.52 -38.85 66.85
N ALA A 428 -51.23 -40.09 67.26
CA ALA A 428 -49.96 -40.76 67.00
C ALA A 428 -49.79 -41.07 65.50
N GLU A 429 -50.82 -41.60 64.85
CA GLU A 429 -50.89 -41.88 63.40
C GLU A 429 -50.73 -40.60 62.56
N GLN A 430 -51.33 -39.48 62.98
CA GLN A 430 -51.12 -38.16 62.35
C GLN A 430 -49.71 -37.59 62.59
N ALA A 431 -49.04 -37.95 63.69
CA ALA A 431 -47.64 -37.58 63.92
C ALA A 431 -46.68 -38.48 63.11
N GLU A 432 -46.94 -39.78 63.05
CA GLU A 432 -46.23 -40.76 62.23
C GLU A 432 -46.31 -40.41 60.74
N LYS A 433 -47.50 -40.04 60.24
CA LYS A 433 -47.67 -39.59 58.86
C LYS A 433 -46.85 -38.34 58.54
N LYS A 434 -46.79 -37.36 59.45
CA LYS A 434 -45.95 -36.17 59.29
C LYS A 434 -44.45 -36.47 59.35
N LEU A 435 -44.04 -37.42 60.20
CA LEU A 435 -42.66 -37.88 60.24
C LEU A 435 -42.29 -38.64 58.94
N LEU A 436 -43.20 -39.45 58.39
CA LEU A 436 -43.02 -40.10 57.08
C LEU A 436 -42.96 -39.07 55.94
N GLU A 437 -43.78 -38.03 55.97
CA GLU A 437 -43.74 -36.92 55.01
C GLU A 437 -42.38 -36.20 55.08
N HIS A 438 -41.91 -35.79 56.27
CA HIS A 438 -40.59 -35.18 56.43
C HIS A 438 -39.41 -36.10 56.10
N VAL A 439 -39.49 -37.41 56.38
CA VAL A 439 -38.47 -38.38 55.95
C VAL A 439 -38.45 -38.53 54.42
N SER A 440 -39.61 -38.45 53.76
CA SER A 440 -39.70 -38.45 52.29
C SER A 440 -39.11 -37.16 51.69
N GLU A 441 -39.36 -36.00 52.30
CA GLU A 441 -38.75 -34.72 51.93
C GLU A 441 -37.22 -34.73 52.09
N LEU A 442 -36.70 -35.22 53.23
CA LEU A 442 -35.26 -35.36 53.46
C LEU A 442 -34.62 -36.33 52.46
N GLN A 443 -35.26 -37.47 52.15
CA GLN A 443 -34.78 -38.37 51.10
C GLN A 443 -34.85 -37.74 49.70
N LYS A 444 -35.81 -36.85 49.42
CA LYS A 444 -35.88 -36.11 48.16
C LYS A 444 -34.70 -35.14 48.05
N HIS A 445 -34.43 -34.34 49.09
CA HIS A 445 -33.29 -33.42 49.10
C HIS A 445 -31.94 -34.14 49.03
N ALA A 446 -31.74 -35.25 49.74
CA ALA A 446 -30.51 -36.05 49.62
C ALA A 446 -30.26 -36.51 48.17
N ARG A 447 -31.30 -36.95 47.45
CA ARG A 447 -31.20 -37.31 46.03
C ARG A 447 -30.99 -36.10 45.12
N GLU A 448 -31.50 -34.93 45.48
CA GLU A 448 -31.23 -33.68 44.75
C GLU A 448 -29.75 -33.27 44.92
N GLU A 449 -29.19 -33.40 46.13
CA GLU A 449 -27.76 -33.18 46.40
C GLU A 449 -26.86 -34.19 45.67
N GLU A 450 -27.17 -35.49 45.69
CA GLU A 450 -26.43 -36.51 44.94
C GLU A 450 -26.42 -36.22 43.42
N ASN A 451 -27.54 -35.75 42.87
CA ASN A 451 -27.62 -35.35 41.46
C ASN A 451 -26.79 -34.09 41.17
N ILE A 452 -26.83 -33.08 42.06
CA ILE A 452 -26.02 -31.87 41.93
C ILE A 452 -24.52 -32.22 42.01
N GLN A 453 -24.10 -33.07 42.96
CA GLN A 453 -22.71 -33.54 43.07
C GLN A 453 -22.28 -34.32 41.82
N SER A 454 -23.13 -35.20 41.30
CA SER A 454 -22.86 -35.94 40.05
C SER A 454 -22.67 -35.00 38.86
N MET A 455 -23.51 -33.96 38.75
CA MET A 455 -23.41 -32.95 37.70
C MET A 455 -22.17 -32.07 37.86
N THR A 456 -21.76 -31.70 39.08
CA THR A 456 -20.53 -30.92 39.30
C THR A 456 -19.30 -31.75 38.94
N VAL A 457 -19.20 -33.01 39.37
CA VAL A 457 -18.10 -33.92 38.98
C VAL A 457 -17.99 -34.04 37.47
N TYR A 458 -19.09 -34.36 36.77
CA TYR A 458 -19.12 -34.44 35.31
C TYR A 458 -18.70 -33.12 34.63
N SER A 459 -19.11 -31.97 35.18
CA SER A 459 -18.69 -30.66 34.67
C SER A 459 -17.18 -30.41 34.84
N THR A 460 -16.60 -30.86 35.96
CA THR A 460 -15.17 -30.69 36.24
C THR A 460 -14.28 -31.61 35.41
N ASP A 461 -14.66 -32.88 35.23
CA ASP A 461 -13.92 -33.77 34.35
C ASP A 461 -14.01 -33.33 32.89
N ARG A 462 -15.18 -32.87 32.41
CA ARG A 462 -15.32 -32.29 31.06
C ARG A 462 -14.42 -31.05 30.87
N LEU A 463 -14.29 -30.21 31.89
CA LEU A 463 -13.45 -29.01 31.83
C LEU A 463 -11.95 -29.34 31.88
N LYS A 464 -11.56 -30.35 32.67
CA LYS A 464 -10.21 -30.93 32.71
C LYS A 464 -9.82 -31.56 31.37
N ASP A 465 -10.75 -32.27 30.72
CA ASP A 465 -10.57 -32.84 29.37
C ASP A 465 -10.31 -31.76 28.30
N LEU A 466 -11.00 -30.63 28.40
CA LEU A 466 -10.79 -29.47 27.52
C LEU A 466 -9.43 -28.81 27.76
N ILE A 467 -9.02 -28.63 29.02
CA ILE A 467 -7.69 -28.10 29.38
C ILE A 467 -6.56 -29.03 28.89
N LEU A 468 -6.75 -30.35 28.94
CA LEU A 468 -5.77 -31.30 28.37
C LEU A 468 -5.68 -31.14 26.84
N LYS A 469 -6.81 -31.12 26.13
CA LYS A 469 -6.85 -30.92 24.67
C LYS A 469 -6.25 -29.57 24.25
N GLU A 470 -6.44 -28.51 25.03
CA GLU A 470 -5.81 -27.20 24.82
C GLU A 470 -4.30 -27.26 25.04
N ARG A 471 -3.84 -27.92 26.11
CA ARG A 471 -2.40 -28.13 26.38
C ARG A 471 -1.73 -28.94 25.28
N ASP A 472 -2.36 -29.99 24.78
CA ASP A 472 -1.83 -30.82 23.69
C ASP A 472 -1.80 -30.04 22.37
N ALA A 473 -2.80 -29.19 22.10
CA ALA A 473 -2.80 -28.30 20.95
C ALA A 473 -1.68 -27.25 21.05
N LYS A 474 -1.49 -26.64 22.23
CA LYS A 474 -0.40 -25.71 22.51
C LYS A 474 0.97 -26.36 22.38
N ALA A 475 1.13 -27.62 22.81
CA ALA A 475 2.36 -28.38 22.66
C ALA A 475 2.71 -28.67 21.19
N ARG A 476 1.70 -29.04 20.37
CA ARG A 476 1.88 -29.18 18.90
C ARG A 476 2.29 -27.85 18.26
N LEU A 477 1.54 -26.78 18.48
CA LEU A 477 1.85 -25.44 17.95
C LEU A 477 3.23 -24.94 18.39
N GLN A 478 3.69 -25.29 19.59
CA GLN A 478 5.03 -24.96 20.08
C GLN A 478 6.13 -25.75 19.34
N ALA A 479 5.88 -27.02 18.98
CA ALA A 479 6.78 -27.81 18.13
C ALA A 479 6.80 -27.29 16.69
N ASP A 480 5.64 -26.98 16.12
CA ASP A 480 5.51 -26.39 14.76
C ASP A 480 6.30 -25.07 14.67
N VAL A 481 6.19 -24.21 15.69
CA VAL A 481 6.96 -22.95 15.80
C VAL A 481 8.47 -23.19 15.96
N GLN A 482 8.89 -24.31 16.58
CA GLN A 482 10.31 -24.67 16.64
C GLN A 482 10.84 -25.18 15.28
N GLN A 483 10.06 -26.00 14.57
CA GLN A 483 10.42 -26.45 13.22
C GLN A 483 10.52 -25.27 12.25
N LEU A 484 9.51 -24.39 12.20
CA LEU A 484 9.49 -23.22 11.33
C LEU A 484 10.66 -22.26 11.61
N LYS A 485 11.11 -22.15 12.86
CA LYS A 485 12.34 -21.40 13.19
C LYS A 485 13.59 -22.06 12.61
N GLY A 486 13.76 -23.36 12.78
CA GLY A 486 14.89 -24.09 12.19
C GLY A 486 14.92 -24.02 10.66
N GLU A 487 13.76 -24.08 10.01
CA GLU A 487 13.63 -23.88 8.56
C GLU A 487 13.96 -22.44 8.14
N THR A 488 13.52 -21.44 8.91
CA THR A 488 13.86 -20.02 8.68
C THR A 488 15.37 -19.77 8.84
N GLU A 489 16.00 -20.33 9.86
CA GLU A 489 17.45 -20.25 10.08
C GLU A 489 18.21 -20.94 8.94
N ARG A 490 17.76 -22.11 8.47
CA ARG A 490 18.36 -22.81 7.32
C ARG A 490 18.28 -21.96 6.05
N LEU A 491 17.09 -21.46 5.71
CA LEU A 491 16.86 -20.61 4.53
C LEU A 491 17.64 -19.28 4.61
N THR A 492 17.79 -18.70 5.80
CA THR A 492 18.61 -17.50 6.01
C THR A 492 20.10 -17.79 5.76
N ASN A 493 20.60 -18.96 6.17
CA ASN A 493 21.97 -19.37 5.90
C ASN A 493 22.20 -19.68 4.41
N GLU A 494 21.25 -20.33 3.73
CA GLU A 494 21.27 -20.56 2.28
C GLU A 494 21.27 -19.23 1.49
N LEU A 495 20.42 -18.27 1.87
CA LEU A 495 20.38 -16.91 1.30
C LEU A 495 21.71 -16.17 1.47
N ASN A 496 22.32 -16.26 2.66
CA ASN A 496 23.62 -15.63 2.93
C ASN A 496 24.76 -16.28 2.12
N GLN A 497 24.74 -17.60 1.93
CA GLN A 497 25.69 -18.28 1.04
C GLN A 497 25.50 -17.87 -0.43
N ALA A 498 24.26 -17.68 -0.89
CA ALA A 498 23.97 -17.20 -2.25
C ALA A 498 24.47 -15.76 -2.44
N ARG A 499 24.21 -14.86 -1.48
CA ARG A 499 24.71 -13.47 -1.49
C ARG A 499 26.23 -13.36 -1.50
N ASN A 500 26.92 -14.22 -0.74
CA ASN A 500 28.39 -14.25 -0.76
C ASN A 500 28.93 -14.64 -2.14
N LYS A 501 28.34 -15.65 -2.79
CA LYS A 501 28.69 -16.04 -4.17
C LYS A 501 28.37 -14.93 -5.18
N GLU A 502 27.24 -14.24 -5.04
CA GLU A 502 26.90 -13.06 -5.87
C GLU A 502 27.99 -11.98 -5.72
N ALA A 503 28.42 -11.68 -4.49
CA ALA A 503 29.47 -10.69 -4.24
C ALA A 503 30.84 -11.10 -4.82
N GLU A 504 31.18 -12.39 -4.81
CA GLU A 504 32.37 -12.96 -5.46
C GLU A 504 32.30 -12.81 -6.99
N TYR A 505 31.16 -13.16 -7.62
CA TYR A 505 30.97 -12.96 -9.07
C TYR A 505 30.99 -11.48 -9.47
N GLN A 506 30.31 -10.60 -8.70
CA GLN A 506 30.37 -9.14 -8.93
C GLN A 506 31.80 -8.59 -8.77
N LYS A 507 32.65 -9.18 -7.93
CA LYS A 507 34.06 -8.81 -7.86
C LYS A 507 34.79 -9.27 -9.13
N ALA A 508 34.68 -10.53 -9.51
CA ALA A 508 35.32 -11.06 -10.71
C ALA A 508 34.93 -10.29 -11.99
N MET A 509 33.66 -9.86 -12.11
CA MET A 509 33.22 -9.01 -13.21
C MET A 509 33.90 -7.63 -13.23
N ARG A 510 34.00 -6.94 -12.08
CA ARG A 510 34.72 -5.66 -11.99
C ARG A 510 36.21 -5.80 -12.27
N ASP A 511 36.83 -6.87 -11.77
CA ASP A 511 38.24 -7.18 -12.01
C ASP A 511 38.48 -7.40 -13.54
N LEU A 512 37.54 -8.06 -14.24
CA LEU A 512 37.55 -8.21 -15.70
C LEU A 512 37.31 -6.88 -16.46
N GLU A 513 36.32 -6.09 -16.07
CA GLU A 513 36.04 -4.76 -16.63
C GLU A 513 37.27 -3.84 -16.54
N GLU A 514 38.00 -3.87 -15.41
CA GLU A 514 39.23 -3.10 -15.23
C GLU A 514 40.35 -3.59 -16.18
N THR A 515 40.47 -4.90 -16.43
CA THR A 515 41.43 -5.42 -17.43
C THR A 515 41.07 -5.05 -18.86
N LEU A 516 39.77 -5.04 -19.22
CA LEU A 516 39.30 -4.61 -20.53
C LEU A 516 39.56 -3.12 -20.74
N SER A 517 39.21 -2.27 -19.77
CA SER A 517 39.47 -0.82 -19.83
C SER A 517 40.97 -0.51 -19.98
N LYS A 518 41.84 -1.24 -19.26
CA LYS A 518 43.31 -1.13 -19.43
C LYS A 518 43.77 -1.55 -20.83
N MET A 519 43.21 -2.62 -21.40
CA MET A 519 43.53 -3.09 -22.75
C MET A 519 43.07 -2.10 -23.84
N GLU A 520 41.90 -1.49 -23.66
CA GLU A 520 41.39 -0.46 -24.56
C GLU A 520 42.21 0.84 -24.48
N ALA A 521 42.57 1.28 -23.28
CA ALA A 521 43.47 2.42 -23.09
C ALA A 521 44.84 2.19 -23.77
N GLN A 522 45.42 0.99 -23.65
CA GLN A 522 46.65 0.61 -24.34
C GLN A 522 46.49 0.62 -25.88
N ARG A 523 45.38 0.08 -26.41
CA ARG A 523 45.08 0.12 -27.85
C ARG A 523 44.89 1.54 -28.39
N LEU A 524 44.23 2.42 -27.62
CA LEU A 524 44.07 3.83 -27.98
C LEU A 524 45.42 4.57 -27.94
N GLN A 525 46.26 4.28 -26.95
CA GLN A 525 47.62 4.83 -26.85
C GLN A 525 48.51 4.38 -28.02
N GLN A 526 48.45 3.10 -28.42
CA GLN A 526 49.16 2.59 -29.60
C GLN A 526 48.73 3.32 -30.88
N ARG A 527 47.42 3.39 -31.16
CA ARG A 527 46.87 4.13 -32.32
C ARG A 527 47.28 5.61 -32.32
N ALA A 528 47.36 6.25 -31.15
CA ALA A 528 47.80 7.64 -31.04
C ALA A 528 49.31 7.83 -31.31
N VAL A 529 50.15 6.81 -31.04
CA VAL A 529 51.57 6.81 -31.41
C VAL A 529 51.74 6.56 -32.91
N GLU A 530 51.02 5.58 -33.47
CA GLU A 530 51.01 5.27 -34.91
C GLU A 530 50.57 6.50 -35.73
N MET A 531 49.48 7.16 -35.34
CA MET A 531 48.99 8.38 -36.00
C MET A 531 50.02 9.53 -35.98
N LYS A 532 50.76 9.69 -34.88
CA LYS A 532 51.85 10.69 -34.81
C LYS A 532 53.03 10.34 -35.72
N GLN A 533 53.40 9.07 -35.80
CA GLN A 533 54.47 8.61 -36.70
C GLN A 533 54.10 8.84 -38.18
N VAL A 534 52.83 8.62 -38.56
CA VAL A 534 52.32 8.95 -39.90
C VAL A 534 52.38 10.46 -40.17
N GLN A 535 51.87 11.30 -39.27
CA GLN A 535 51.92 12.76 -39.42
C GLN A 535 53.37 13.30 -39.50
N GLU A 536 54.29 12.75 -38.70
CA GLU A 536 55.72 13.08 -38.82
C GLU A 536 56.31 12.68 -40.17
N ALA A 537 55.92 11.53 -40.73
CA ALA A 537 56.37 11.08 -42.04
C ALA A 537 55.83 11.96 -43.18
N GLU A 538 54.55 12.36 -43.12
CA GLU A 538 53.92 13.28 -44.06
C GLU A 538 54.58 14.67 -44.05
N LEU A 539 54.87 15.22 -42.86
CA LEU A 539 55.56 16.49 -42.71
C LEU A 539 57.00 16.43 -43.26
N LYS A 540 57.72 15.34 -43.00
CA LYS A 540 59.07 15.10 -43.57
C LYS A 540 59.02 14.96 -45.09
N ALA A 541 58.02 14.25 -45.64
CA ALA A 541 57.82 14.15 -47.09
C ALA A 541 57.55 15.51 -47.73
N SER A 542 56.67 16.34 -47.16
CA SER A 542 56.37 17.69 -47.66
C SER A 542 57.57 18.64 -47.55
N ALA A 543 58.42 18.50 -46.52
CA ALA A 543 59.66 19.25 -46.40
C ALA A 543 60.66 18.88 -47.51
N ASN A 544 60.89 17.58 -47.71
CA ASN A 544 61.79 17.05 -48.74
C ASN A 544 61.31 17.45 -50.15
N GLU A 545 60.00 17.47 -50.41
CA GLU A 545 59.47 17.91 -51.70
C GLU A 545 59.78 19.40 -51.98
N ARG A 546 59.63 20.28 -50.97
CA ARG A 546 60.00 21.70 -51.08
C ARG A 546 61.49 21.87 -51.33
N GLU A 547 62.34 21.09 -50.67
CA GLU A 547 63.78 21.09 -50.92
C GLU A 547 64.10 20.68 -52.37
N VAL A 548 63.47 19.61 -52.88
CA VAL A 548 63.60 19.18 -54.28
C VAL A 548 63.12 20.27 -55.25
N GLN A 549 62.05 21.02 -54.92
CA GLN A 549 61.60 22.15 -55.74
C GLN A 549 62.62 23.31 -55.73
N LEU A 550 63.18 23.67 -54.57
CA LEU A 550 64.22 24.71 -54.44
C LEU A 550 65.51 24.33 -55.18
N LEU A 551 65.96 23.08 -55.07
CA LEU A 551 67.10 22.55 -55.82
C LEU A 551 66.85 22.59 -57.33
N ARG A 552 65.63 22.23 -57.79
CA ARG A 552 65.22 22.34 -59.20
C ARG A 552 65.22 23.80 -59.70
N ILE A 553 64.93 24.79 -58.85
CA ILE A 553 65.02 26.21 -59.20
C ILE A 553 66.48 26.66 -59.28
N SER A 554 67.30 26.32 -58.27
CA SER A 554 68.73 26.62 -58.23
C SER A 554 69.49 26.09 -59.46
N VAL A 555 69.21 24.84 -59.86
CA VAL A 555 69.81 24.22 -61.07
C VAL A 555 69.46 24.98 -62.35
N ARG A 556 68.24 25.55 -62.47
CA ARG A 556 67.88 26.41 -63.61
C ARG A 556 68.70 27.70 -63.61
N GLN A 557 68.75 28.39 -62.47
CA GLN A 557 69.50 29.65 -62.32
C GLN A 557 70.99 29.47 -62.60
N GLN A 558 71.60 28.36 -62.17
CA GLN A 558 73.00 28.07 -62.49
C GLN A 558 73.20 27.78 -63.99
N LYS A 559 72.29 27.02 -64.61
CA LYS A 559 72.32 26.76 -66.07
C LYS A 559 72.18 28.05 -66.90
N GLU A 560 71.49 29.05 -66.37
CA GLU A 560 71.32 30.37 -66.98
C GLU A 560 72.56 31.26 -66.80
N LYS A 561 73.12 31.31 -65.59
CA LYS A 561 74.40 31.99 -65.31
C LYS A 561 75.57 31.43 -66.14
N VAL A 562 75.61 30.11 -66.37
CA VAL A 562 76.63 29.48 -67.22
C VAL A 562 76.55 29.95 -68.68
N LYS A 563 75.34 30.23 -69.22
CA LYS A 563 75.20 30.84 -70.55
C LYS A 563 75.74 32.27 -70.58
N GLN A 564 75.30 33.10 -69.62
CA GLN A 564 75.72 34.50 -69.51
C GLN A 564 77.24 34.64 -69.36
N LEU A 565 77.87 33.75 -68.57
CA LEU A 565 79.33 33.70 -68.44
C LEU A 565 80.03 33.29 -69.74
N HIS A 566 79.46 32.36 -70.52
CA HIS A 566 80.01 31.96 -71.82
C HIS A 566 79.98 33.12 -72.83
N GLU A 567 78.87 33.86 -72.87
CA GLU A 567 78.70 35.06 -73.72
C GLU A 567 79.67 36.18 -73.32
N LEU A 568 79.81 36.47 -72.02
CA LEU A 568 80.71 37.51 -71.52
C LEU A 568 82.20 37.19 -71.73
N LEU A 569 82.61 35.92 -71.67
CA LEU A 569 84.02 35.53 -71.84
C LEU A 569 84.48 35.76 -73.29
N VAL A 570 83.63 35.45 -74.27
CA VAL A 570 83.87 35.71 -75.71
C VAL A 570 84.05 37.20 -76.00
N LEU A 571 83.29 38.07 -75.34
CA LEU A 571 83.43 39.53 -75.48
C LEU A 571 84.73 40.04 -74.83
N ARG A 572 85.02 39.61 -73.60
CA ARG A 572 86.15 40.12 -72.82
C ARG A 572 87.52 39.78 -73.42
N GLU A 573 87.64 38.66 -74.13
CA GLU A 573 88.84 38.28 -74.89
C GLU A 573 89.14 39.20 -76.10
N GLN A 574 88.14 39.89 -76.64
CA GLN A 574 88.33 40.86 -77.73
C GLN A 574 88.75 42.24 -77.21
N GLU A 575 88.30 42.59 -76.00
CA GLU A 575 88.51 43.90 -75.38
C GLU A 575 89.90 44.01 -74.74
N GLN A 576 90.33 43.01 -73.97
CA GLN A 576 91.64 43.01 -73.31
C GLN A 576 92.85 42.92 -74.27
N ARG A 577 92.61 42.65 -75.57
CA ARG A 577 93.64 42.76 -76.62
C ARG A 577 93.90 44.20 -77.10
N LYS A 578 93.15 45.21 -76.63
CA LYS A 578 93.26 46.61 -77.10
C LYS A 578 93.72 47.63 -76.05
N GLU A 579 93.44 47.42 -74.77
CA GLU A 579 93.60 48.47 -73.74
C GLU A 579 94.90 48.43 -72.91
N ALA A 580 95.74 47.42 -73.09
CA ALA A 580 97.04 47.30 -72.39
C ALA A 580 98.11 48.27 -72.94
N GLY A 581 97.75 49.54 -73.17
CA GLY A 581 98.36 50.40 -74.20
C GLY A 581 98.87 51.78 -73.81
N THR A 582 98.41 52.46 -72.74
CA THR A 582 99.00 53.77 -72.34
C THR A 582 98.81 54.22 -70.88
N ARG A 583 99.95 54.36 -70.19
CA ARG A 583 100.41 55.48 -69.33
C ARG A 583 99.84 55.76 -67.91
N VAL A 584 100.83 55.83 -67.02
CA VAL A 584 101.03 56.43 -65.68
C VAL A 584 100.36 57.81 -65.41
N ALA A 585 100.13 58.11 -64.12
CA ALA A 585 99.49 59.32 -63.58
C ALA A 585 100.47 60.42 -63.08
N LEU A 586 99.91 61.57 -62.65
CA LEU A 586 100.60 62.74 -62.06
C LEU A 586 99.85 63.24 -60.82
N ASN A 587 100.57 63.68 -59.78
CA ASN A 587 100.04 64.32 -58.56
C ASN A 587 100.93 65.51 -58.16
N GLY A 588 100.34 66.60 -57.63
CA GLY A 588 101.07 67.79 -57.17
C GLY A 588 100.46 68.40 -55.89
N PRO A 589 101.25 69.08 -55.04
CA PRO A 589 100.87 69.38 -53.66
C PRO A 589 99.89 70.55 -53.50
N GLU A 590 99.89 71.54 -54.41
CA GLU A 590 99.05 72.75 -54.30
C GLU A 590 97.54 72.43 -54.28
N PHE A 591 97.15 71.31 -54.91
CA PHE A 591 95.78 70.80 -54.89
C PHE A 591 95.34 70.36 -53.48
N GLN A 592 96.24 69.88 -52.63
CA GLN A 592 95.90 69.29 -51.33
C GLN A 592 95.56 70.35 -50.26
N ASP A 593 96.22 71.51 -50.29
CA ASP A 593 95.94 72.61 -49.35
C ASP A 593 94.69 73.43 -49.70
N ALA A 594 94.34 73.49 -51.00
CA ALA A 594 93.06 74.02 -51.45
C ALA A 594 91.90 73.09 -51.03
N LEU A 595 92.10 71.78 -51.12
CA LEU A 595 91.09 70.76 -50.76
C LEU A 595 90.78 70.77 -49.26
N SER A 596 91.81 70.80 -48.39
CA SER A 596 91.65 70.69 -46.94
C SER A 596 90.82 71.84 -46.32
N LYS A 597 91.01 73.06 -46.84
CA LYS A 597 90.34 74.27 -46.31
C LYS A 597 88.85 74.35 -46.65
N GLU A 598 88.41 73.78 -47.77
CA GLU A 598 86.98 73.74 -48.10
C GLU A 598 86.28 72.53 -47.45
N VAL A 599 86.98 71.39 -47.32
CA VAL A 599 86.51 70.24 -46.51
C VAL A 599 86.16 70.67 -45.09
N ALA A 600 87.05 71.39 -44.39
CA ALA A 600 86.82 71.80 -43.00
C ALA A 600 85.59 72.71 -42.80
N LYS A 601 85.25 73.56 -43.78
CA LYS A 601 84.01 74.38 -43.72
C LYS A 601 82.76 73.53 -43.90
N GLU A 602 82.84 72.54 -44.79
CA GLU A 602 81.71 71.69 -45.12
C GLU A 602 81.44 70.65 -44.02
N GLU A 603 82.49 70.14 -43.37
CA GLU A 603 82.42 69.36 -42.13
C GLU A 603 81.65 70.10 -41.03
N GLN A 604 81.95 71.39 -40.79
CA GLN A 604 81.24 72.19 -39.78
C GLN A 604 79.75 72.39 -40.11
N ARG A 605 79.40 72.50 -41.40
CA ARG A 605 77.99 72.52 -41.85
C ARG A 605 77.31 71.18 -41.58
N HIS A 606 77.98 70.08 -41.92
CA HIS A 606 77.47 68.73 -41.72
C HIS A 606 77.27 68.43 -40.23
N GLU A 607 78.17 68.80 -39.33
CA GLU A 607 77.98 68.64 -37.87
C GLU A 607 76.72 69.33 -37.34
N LYS A 608 76.36 70.50 -37.89
CA LYS A 608 75.16 71.21 -37.48
C LYS A 608 73.90 70.52 -38.01
N LEU A 609 73.92 70.14 -39.28
CA LEU A 609 72.81 69.44 -39.95
C LEU A 609 72.55 68.06 -39.32
N VAL A 610 73.61 67.33 -38.95
CA VAL A 610 73.54 66.07 -38.20
C VAL A 610 72.89 66.27 -36.82
N ARG A 611 73.21 67.34 -36.09
CA ARG A 611 72.54 67.65 -34.80
C ARG A 611 71.06 67.97 -34.99
N GLU A 612 70.71 68.81 -35.95
CA GLU A 612 69.30 69.14 -36.26
C GLU A 612 68.49 67.93 -36.75
N LEU A 613 69.14 66.94 -37.38
CA LEU A 613 68.55 65.64 -37.72
C LEU A 613 68.43 64.72 -36.50
N GLN A 614 69.45 64.66 -35.63
CA GLN A 614 69.45 63.84 -34.42
C GLN A 614 68.35 64.26 -33.44
N GLU A 615 68.11 65.57 -33.28
CA GLU A 615 66.99 66.08 -32.48
C GLU A 615 65.63 65.67 -33.06
N LYS A 616 65.46 65.73 -34.39
CA LYS A 616 64.24 65.27 -35.08
C LYS A 616 64.03 63.76 -34.92
N ILE A 617 65.10 62.96 -35.00
CA ILE A 617 65.08 61.52 -34.73
C ILE A 617 64.66 61.26 -33.28
N ASN A 618 65.26 61.95 -32.31
CA ASN A 618 64.94 61.80 -30.89
C ASN A 618 63.45 62.14 -30.60
N MET A 619 62.95 63.26 -31.16
CA MET A 619 61.54 63.66 -31.04
C MET A 619 60.59 62.67 -31.73
N SER A 620 60.99 62.05 -32.85
CA SER A 620 60.20 61.01 -33.51
C SER A 620 60.16 59.71 -32.69
N ASN A 621 61.31 59.31 -32.13
CA ASN A 621 61.43 58.11 -31.28
C ASN A 621 60.71 58.26 -29.94
N GLN A 622 60.50 59.49 -29.46
CA GLN A 622 59.67 59.74 -28.29
C GLN A 622 58.18 59.58 -28.63
N LYS A 623 57.70 60.21 -29.70
CA LYS A 623 56.31 60.03 -30.18
C LYS A 623 55.98 58.58 -30.55
N TYR A 624 56.96 57.83 -31.07
CA TYR A 624 56.77 56.41 -31.37
C TYR A 624 56.55 55.59 -30.10
N ARG A 625 57.33 55.85 -29.03
CA ARG A 625 57.14 55.19 -27.73
C ARG A 625 55.82 55.57 -27.05
N GLU A 626 55.41 56.84 -27.14
CA GLU A 626 54.09 57.30 -26.66
C GLU A 626 52.95 56.52 -27.35
N LEU A 627 53.07 56.26 -28.67
CA LEU A 627 52.15 55.39 -29.42
C LEU A 627 52.28 53.90 -29.05
N GLU A 628 53.49 53.37 -28.85
CA GLU A 628 53.70 51.98 -28.40
C GLU A 628 53.05 51.73 -27.03
N ASP A 629 53.16 52.67 -26.09
CA ASP A 629 52.52 52.62 -24.77
C ASP A 629 50.98 52.67 -24.89
N GLU A 630 50.42 53.52 -25.76
CA GLU A 630 48.98 53.54 -26.05
C GLU A 630 48.48 52.22 -26.66
N PHE A 631 49.21 51.65 -27.62
CA PHE A 631 48.88 50.34 -28.22
C PHE A 631 48.97 49.21 -27.18
N CYS A 632 49.98 49.22 -26.31
CA CYS A 632 50.11 48.25 -25.22
C CYS A 632 48.96 48.38 -24.20
N LEU A 633 48.52 49.61 -23.90
CA LEU A 633 47.38 49.85 -23.03
C LEU A 633 46.07 49.34 -23.66
N ALA A 634 45.84 49.60 -24.95
CA ALA A 634 44.70 49.11 -25.70
C ALA A 634 44.64 47.58 -25.75
N LEU A 635 45.77 46.92 -26.04
CA LEU A 635 45.89 45.45 -26.00
C LEU A 635 45.62 44.88 -24.59
N SER A 636 46.08 45.56 -23.54
CA SER A 636 45.81 45.18 -22.14
C SER A 636 44.32 45.30 -21.76
N ILE A 637 43.63 46.31 -22.28
CA ILE A 637 42.17 46.48 -22.11
C ILE A 637 41.42 45.37 -22.85
N GLU A 638 41.70 45.14 -24.13
CA GLU A 638 40.97 44.14 -24.90
C GLU A 638 41.26 42.70 -24.43
N ALA A 639 42.47 42.42 -23.94
CA ALA A 639 42.80 41.14 -23.30
C ALA A 639 41.99 40.89 -22.00
N LYS A 640 41.72 41.93 -21.19
CA LYS A 640 40.81 41.82 -20.04
C LYS A 640 39.37 41.55 -20.51
N ARG A 641 38.93 42.27 -21.54
CA ARG A 641 37.59 42.15 -22.11
C ARG A 641 37.33 40.75 -22.70
N PHE A 642 38.30 40.18 -23.42
CA PHE A 642 38.25 38.78 -23.87
C PHE A 642 38.22 37.79 -22.70
N LYS A 643 38.94 38.06 -21.60
CA LYS A 643 38.90 37.22 -20.40
C LYS A 643 37.53 37.27 -19.71
N GLU A 644 36.91 38.44 -19.60
CA GLU A 644 35.55 38.61 -19.07
C GLU A 644 34.50 37.91 -19.94
N ILE A 645 34.57 38.08 -21.27
CA ILE A 645 33.70 37.36 -22.22
C ILE A 645 33.89 35.85 -22.11
N LYS A 646 35.13 35.36 -22.00
CA LYS A 646 35.42 33.95 -21.82
C LYS A 646 34.84 33.41 -20.50
N GLN A 647 35.00 34.13 -19.39
CA GLN A 647 34.43 33.74 -18.09
C GLN A 647 32.89 33.75 -18.13
N GLY A 648 32.28 34.69 -18.84
CA GLY A 648 30.83 34.71 -19.11
C GLY A 648 30.38 33.50 -19.91
N PHE A 649 31.10 33.13 -20.97
CA PHE A 649 30.80 31.94 -21.78
C PHE A 649 31.01 30.63 -21.01
N GLU A 650 32.08 30.52 -20.22
CA GLU A 650 32.34 29.37 -19.35
C GLU A 650 31.21 29.21 -18.30
N LYS A 651 30.73 30.32 -17.71
CA LYS A 651 29.59 30.29 -16.80
C LYS A 651 28.30 29.87 -17.52
N VAL A 652 27.93 30.51 -18.63
CA VAL A 652 26.71 30.14 -19.40
C VAL A 652 26.77 28.69 -19.88
N SER A 653 27.96 28.15 -20.16
CA SER A 653 28.15 26.74 -20.51
C SER A 653 27.95 25.80 -19.31
N ALA A 654 28.30 26.22 -18.10
CA ALA A 654 28.00 25.49 -16.86
C ALA A 654 26.51 25.56 -16.51
N ASP A 655 25.91 26.75 -16.55
CA ASP A 655 24.46 26.98 -16.35
C ASP A 655 23.64 26.12 -17.34
N LEU A 656 24.05 26.03 -18.61
CA LEU A 656 23.46 25.15 -19.63
C LEU A 656 23.61 23.65 -19.30
N LEU A 657 24.73 23.24 -18.69
CA LEU A 657 24.96 21.86 -18.27
C LEU A 657 24.05 21.47 -17.10
N GLU A 658 23.92 22.35 -16.10
CA GLU A 658 23.00 22.16 -14.97
C GLU A 658 21.55 22.10 -15.44
N HIS A 659 21.13 23.00 -16.32
CA HIS A 659 19.78 22.96 -16.91
C HIS A 659 19.52 21.68 -17.71
N LYS A 660 20.51 21.15 -18.45
CA LYS A 660 20.38 19.84 -19.15
C LYS A 660 20.26 18.67 -18.17
N GLN A 661 20.99 18.69 -17.06
CA GLN A 661 20.87 17.66 -16.01
C GLN A 661 19.51 17.74 -15.31
N ALA A 662 19.04 18.94 -14.97
CA ALA A 662 17.71 19.16 -14.39
C ALA A 662 16.57 18.71 -15.33
N LEU A 663 16.68 19.01 -16.63
CA LEU A 663 15.72 18.57 -17.64
C LEU A 663 15.72 17.04 -17.78
N PHE A 664 16.89 16.39 -17.80
CA PHE A 664 16.98 14.92 -17.78
C PHE A 664 16.35 14.32 -16.51
N GLU A 665 16.60 14.88 -15.32
CA GLU A 665 15.92 14.39 -14.10
C GLU A 665 14.40 14.58 -14.15
N LEU A 666 13.91 15.67 -14.77
CA LEU A 666 12.48 15.90 -14.95
C LEU A 666 11.87 14.88 -15.93
N GLU A 667 12.51 14.60 -17.07
CA GLU A 667 12.09 13.53 -17.98
C GLU A 667 12.03 12.16 -17.29
N GLN A 668 12.98 11.82 -16.43
CA GLN A 668 12.94 10.54 -15.71
C GLN A 668 11.84 10.50 -14.65
N ARG A 669 11.56 11.62 -13.97
CA ARG A 669 10.39 11.75 -13.07
C ARG A 669 9.07 11.65 -13.83
N GLU A 670 8.98 12.25 -15.01
CA GLU A 670 7.80 12.17 -15.89
C GLU A 670 7.57 10.74 -16.37
N LYS A 671 8.60 10.04 -16.84
CA LYS A 671 8.53 8.62 -17.24
C LYS A 671 8.13 7.71 -16.07
N TYR A 672 8.66 7.95 -14.87
CA TYR A 672 8.24 7.25 -13.65
C TYR A 672 6.77 7.52 -13.29
N MET A 673 6.32 8.78 -13.33
CA MET A 673 4.92 9.12 -13.07
C MET A 673 3.98 8.56 -14.16
N ALA A 674 4.40 8.50 -15.41
CA ALA A 674 3.64 7.87 -16.49
C ALA A 674 3.49 6.36 -16.26
N SER A 675 4.54 5.66 -15.83
CA SER A 675 4.44 4.26 -15.39
C SER A 675 3.46 4.12 -14.23
N LEU A 676 3.62 4.90 -13.17
CA LEU A 676 2.74 4.85 -11.99
C LEU A 676 1.28 5.15 -12.34
N ILE A 677 1.00 6.06 -13.28
CA ILE A 677 -0.35 6.33 -13.80
C ILE A 677 -0.89 5.14 -14.60
N GLN A 678 -0.05 4.49 -15.41
CA GLN A 678 -0.43 3.27 -16.13
C GLN A 678 -0.72 2.12 -15.16
N ASP A 679 0.10 1.92 -14.13
CA ASP A 679 -0.07 0.89 -13.11
C ASP A 679 -1.34 1.13 -12.27
N LEU A 680 -1.62 2.39 -11.90
CA LEU A 680 -2.88 2.78 -11.26
C LEU A 680 -4.09 2.59 -12.18
N THR A 681 -3.94 2.83 -13.49
CA THR A 681 -5.01 2.60 -14.47
C THR A 681 -5.28 1.10 -14.65
N ASN A 682 -4.22 0.27 -14.74
CA ASN A 682 -4.32 -1.19 -14.77
C ASN A 682 -5.05 -1.72 -13.52
N LEU A 683 -4.69 -1.23 -12.33
CA LEU A 683 -5.34 -1.59 -11.07
C LEU A 683 -6.81 -1.14 -11.01
N VAL A 684 -7.14 0.02 -11.60
CA VAL A 684 -8.54 0.50 -11.70
C VAL A 684 -9.36 -0.36 -12.66
N GLU A 685 -8.81 -0.77 -13.80
CA GLU A 685 -9.50 -1.71 -14.70
C GLU A 685 -9.64 -3.12 -14.08
N GLU A 686 -8.64 -3.60 -13.34
CA GLU A 686 -8.73 -4.85 -12.60
C GLU A 686 -9.81 -4.79 -11.49
N GLN A 687 -9.92 -3.67 -10.78
CA GLN A 687 -10.99 -3.47 -9.80
C GLN A 687 -12.36 -3.31 -10.45
N LYS A 688 -12.48 -2.65 -11.61
CA LYS A 688 -13.72 -2.63 -12.41
C LYS A 688 -14.14 -4.03 -12.84
N ALA A 689 -13.20 -4.85 -13.32
CA ALA A 689 -13.47 -6.24 -13.70
C ALA A 689 -13.96 -7.08 -12.50
N LYS A 690 -13.26 -7.00 -11.36
CA LYS A 690 -13.67 -7.68 -10.12
C LYS A 690 -15.03 -7.18 -9.59
N ILE A 691 -15.34 -5.89 -9.72
CA ILE A 691 -16.67 -5.34 -9.39
C ILE A 691 -17.72 -5.90 -10.35
N ALA A 692 -17.45 -5.95 -11.66
CA ALA A 692 -18.38 -6.48 -12.66
C ALA A 692 -18.69 -7.97 -12.44
N GLU A 693 -17.68 -8.78 -12.11
CA GLU A 693 -17.86 -10.19 -11.72
C GLU A 693 -18.69 -10.33 -10.44
N LEU A 694 -18.44 -9.50 -9.42
CA LEU A 694 -19.22 -9.49 -8.18
C LEU A 694 -20.67 -9.02 -8.38
N THR A 695 -20.94 -8.07 -9.29
CA THR A 695 -22.32 -7.71 -9.67
C THR A 695 -23.00 -8.85 -10.41
N LYS A 696 -22.33 -9.47 -11.39
CA LYS A 696 -22.87 -10.62 -12.14
C LYS A 696 -23.16 -11.81 -11.23
N SER A 697 -22.28 -12.10 -10.27
CA SER A 697 -22.49 -13.15 -9.26
C SER A 697 -23.67 -12.83 -8.34
N ASN A 698 -23.89 -11.56 -7.97
CA ASN A 698 -25.08 -11.14 -7.23
C ASN A 698 -26.37 -11.18 -8.08
N GLU A 699 -26.30 -10.89 -9.37
CA GLU A 699 -27.43 -11.04 -10.30
C GLU A 699 -27.81 -12.52 -10.46
N GLU A 700 -26.83 -13.41 -10.58
CA GLU A 700 -27.03 -14.87 -10.57
C GLU A 700 -27.58 -15.36 -9.23
N ALA A 701 -27.07 -14.87 -8.09
CA ALA A 701 -27.61 -15.21 -6.77
C ALA A 701 -29.06 -14.71 -6.58
N THR A 702 -29.36 -13.47 -6.98
CA THR A 702 -30.71 -12.90 -6.82
C THR A 702 -31.73 -13.45 -7.82
N THR A 703 -31.32 -13.87 -9.02
CA THR A 703 -32.19 -14.61 -9.95
C THR A 703 -32.48 -16.02 -9.44
N ASN A 704 -31.48 -16.74 -8.91
CA ASN A 704 -31.70 -18.03 -8.23
C ASN A 704 -32.66 -17.91 -7.03
N LEU A 705 -32.50 -16.89 -6.19
CA LEU A 705 -33.42 -16.63 -5.06
C LEU A 705 -34.84 -16.25 -5.54
N LYS A 706 -34.99 -15.52 -6.65
CA LYS A 706 -36.30 -15.24 -7.28
C LYS A 706 -36.94 -16.53 -7.81
N CYS A 707 -36.18 -17.42 -8.44
CA CYS A 707 -36.68 -18.72 -8.88
C CYS A 707 -37.16 -19.58 -7.69
N GLN A 708 -36.35 -19.71 -6.62
CA GLN A 708 -36.75 -20.42 -5.40
C GLN A 708 -38.01 -19.81 -4.75
N THR A 709 -38.13 -18.49 -4.75
CA THR A 709 -39.32 -17.80 -4.25
C THR A 709 -40.56 -18.16 -5.09
N GLY A 710 -40.47 -18.09 -6.42
CA GLY A 710 -41.55 -18.49 -7.31
C GLY A 710 -41.93 -19.97 -7.21
N GLU A 711 -40.94 -20.87 -7.05
CA GLU A 711 -41.19 -22.30 -6.81
C GLU A 711 -42.01 -22.52 -5.52
N LEU A 712 -41.58 -21.89 -4.42
CA LEU A 712 -42.28 -21.92 -3.13
C LEU A 712 -43.70 -21.34 -3.24
N GLU A 713 -43.89 -20.25 -3.99
CA GLU A 713 -45.23 -19.70 -4.28
C GLU A 713 -46.11 -20.71 -5.03
N THR A 714 -45.59 -21.46 -6.02
CA THR A 714 -46.38 -22.52 -6.67
C THR A 714 -46.71 -23.68 -5.73
N VAL A 715 -45.83 -24.01 -4.77
CA VAL A 715 -46.09 -25.05 -3.76
C VAL A 715 -47.19 -24.58 -2.79
N ILE A 716 -47.09 -23.35 -2.30
CA ILE A 716 -48.10 -22.71 -1.46
C ILE A 716 -49.46 -22.68 -2.17
N GLU A 717 -49.51 -22.36 -3.48
CA GLU A 717 -50.78 -22.34 -4.22
C GLU A 717 -51.36 -23.75 -4.45
N LYS A 718 -50.51 -24.76 -4.75
CA LYS A 718 -50.92 -26.16 -4.80
C LYS A 718 -51.47 -26.64 -3.45
N ASP A 719 -50.91 -26.20 -2.34
CA ASP A 719 -51.38 -26.57 -1.00
C ASP A 719 -52.68 -25.86 -0.58
N LYS A 720 -52.90 -24.60 -1.02
CA LYS A 720 -54.23 -23.96 -0.93
C LYS A 720 -55.29 -24.77 -1.70
N GLN A 721 -54.97 -25.22 -2.92
CA GLN A 721 -55.90 -26.03 -3.74
C GLN A 721 -56.24 -27.37 -3.04
N LYS A 722 -55.23 -28.06 -2.48
CA LYS A 722 -55.45 -29.26 -1.65
C LYS A 722 -56.33 -28.97 -0.43
N ALA A 723 -56.12 -27.85 0.26
CA ALA A 723 -56.92 -27.47 1.43
C ALA A 723 -58.40 -27.25 1.07
N VAL A 724 -58.68 -26.57 -0.07
CA VAL A 724 -60.04 -26.41 -0.60
C VAL A 724 -60.66 -27.78 -0.95
N GLN A 725 -59.89 -28.69 -1.56
CA GLN A 725 -60.36 -30.04 -1.89
C GLN A 725 -60.67 -30.87 -0.63
N VAL A 726 -59.86 -30.74 0.43
CA VAL A 726 -60.11 -31.38 1.73
C VAL A 726 -61.38 -30.83 2.39
N GLU A 727 -61.65 -29.52 2.34
CA GLU A 727 -62.91 -28.95 2.82
C GLU A 727 -64.14 -29.42 2.02
N LEU A 728 -63.98 -29.68 0.72
CA LEU A 728 -65.04 -30.22 -0.12
C LEU A 728 -65.32 -31.70 0.25
N LEU A 729 -64.27 -32.52 0.39
CA LEU A 729 -64.37 -33.92 0.85
C LEU A 729 -64.96 -34.03 2.28
N LYS A 730 -64.66 -33.10 3.20
CA LYS A 730 -65.31 -33.03 4.52
C LYS A 730 -66.82 -32.85 4.40
N LYS A 731 -67.29 -31.97 3.51
CA LYS A 731 -68.72 -31.73 3.27
C LYS A 731 -69.41 -32.94 2.65
N GLU A 732 -68.72 -33.70 1.80
CA GLU A 732 -69.23 -34.96 1.23
C GLU A 732 -69.30 -36.07 2.28
N ASN A 733 -68.27 -36.23 3.11
CA ASN A 733 -68.28 -37.17 4.23
C ASN A 733 -69.43 -36.86 5.22
N GLY A 734 -69.68 -35.57 5.52
CA GLY A 734 -70.83 -35.15 6.33
C GLY A 734 -72.19 -35.54 5.74
N LYS A 735 -72.35 -35.50 4.41
CA LYS A 735 -73.55 -36.01 3.72
C LYS A 735 -73.66 -37.53 3.84
N LEU A 736 -72.56 -38.27 3.63
CA LEU A 736 -72.53 -39.74 3.73
C LEU A 736 -72.85 -40.23 5.15
N ILE A 737 -72.32 -39.57 6.19
CA ILE A 737 -72.66 -39.85 7.59
C ILE A 737 -74.15 -39.60 7.84
N SER A 738 -74.71 -38.51 7.31
CA SER A 738 -76.14 -38.21 7.43
C SER A 738 -77.02 -39.26 6.72
N GLN A 739 -76.56 -39.80 5.59
CA GLN A 739 -77.24 -40.89 4.87
C GLN A 739 -77.15 -42.22 5.61
N LEU A 740 -76.02 -42.55 6.23
CA LEU A 740 -75.86 -43.76 7.04
C LEU A 740 -76.81 -43.75 8.25
N ILE A 741 -76.90 -42.63 8.98
CA ILE A 741 -77.83 -42.48 10.13
C ILE A 741 -79.30 -42.68 9.67
N ALA A 742 -79.66 -42.18 8.49
CA ALA A 742 -80.99 -42.40 7.93
C ALA A 742 -81.24 -43.88 7.55
N GLN A 743 -80.23 -44.58 7.04
CA GLN A 743 -80.32 -46.01 6.72
C GLN A 743 -80.38 -46.90 7.97
N GLU A 744 -79.63 -46.57 9.04
CA GLU A 744 -79.68 -47.28 10.32
C GLU A 744 -81.09 -47.22 10.94
N SER A 745 -81.74 -46.05 10.88
CA SER A 745 -83.14 -45.86 11.31
C SER A 745 -84.12 -46.79 10.57
N VAL A 746 -84.00 -46.90 9.23
CA VAL A 746 -84.82 -47.82 8.42
C VAL A 746 -84.53 -49.29 8.77
N ILE A 747 -83.25 -49.63 8.99
CA ILE A 747 -82.83 -50.98 9.39
C ILE A 747 -83.44 -51.37 10.75
N ASP A 748 -83.53 -50.45 11.71
CA ASP A 748 -84.13 -50.70 13.03
C ASP A 748 -85.66 -50.83 12.97
N GLY A 749 -86.33 -50.11 12.07
CA GLY A 749 -87.74 -50.37 11.72
C GLY A 749 -87.95 -51.80 11.22
N LEU A 750 -87.17 -52.23 10.22
CA LEU A 750 -87.23 -53.57 9.63
C LEU A 750 -86.83 -54.69 10.63
N LYS A 751 -86.04 -54.39 11.67
CA LYS A 751 -85.77 -55.32 12.79
C LYS A 751 -87.00 -55.50 13.69
N MET A 752 -87.78 -54.44 13.93
CA MET A 752 -89.01 -54.52 14.74
C MET A 752 -90.11 -55.29 13.99
N GLU A 753 -90.30 -55.05 12.70
CA GLU A 753 -91.25 -55.84 11.88
C GLU A 753 -90.90 -57.33 11.91
N ARG A 754 -89.64 -57.69 11.65
CA ARG A 754 -89.18 -59.09 11.70
C ARG A 754 -89.48 -59.78 13.04
N LYS A 755 -89.49 -59.02 14.14
CA LYS A 755 -89.79 -59.53 15.48
C LYS A 755 -91.28 -59.85 15.67
N LEU A 756 -92.17 -59.07 15.06
CA LEU A 756 -93.62 -59.35 15.01
C LEU A 756 -93.91 -60.61 14.16
N TRP A 757 -93.40 -60.66 12.92
CA TRP A 757 -93.61 -61.80 12.01
C TRP A 757 -93.05 -63.12 12.58
N GLY A 758 -91.93 -63.07 13.32
CA GLY A 758 -91.38 -64.25 14.01
C GLY A 758 -92.23 -64.76 15.18
N GLN A 759 -93.12 -63.93 15.72
CA GLN A 759 -94.05 -64.28 16.79
C GLN A 759 -95.31 -64.94 16.21
N GLU A 760 -95.80 -64.43 15.08
CA GLU A 760 -96.99 -64.90 14.36
C GLU A 760 -96.78 -66.27 13.68
N LEU A 761 -95.57 -66.52 13.14
CA LEU A 761 -95.17 -67.83 12.61
C LEU A 761 -95.08 -68.93 13.68
N ALA A 762 -94.83 -68.57 14.95
CA ALA A 762 -94.73 -69.53 16.04
C ALA A 762 -96.10 -70.12 16.42
N GLU A 763 -97.18 -69.35 16.32
CA GLU A 763 -98.54 -69.83 16.59
C GLU A 763 -99.03 -70.77 15.48
N GLN A 764 -98.74 -70.47 14.21
CA GLN A 764 -99.16 -71.31 13.08
C GLN A 764 -98.45 -72.68 13.06
N GLY A 765 -97.20 -72.75 13.52
CA GLY A 765 -96.42 -73.99 13.56
C GLY A 765 -97.02 -75.09 14.46
N ALA A 766 -97.82 -74.73 15.46
CA ALA A 766 -98.42 -75.68 16.40
C ALA A 766 -99.50 -76.58 15.78
N HIS A 767 -100.16 -76.12 14.71
CA HIS A 767 -101.38 -76.77 14.18
C HIS A 767 -101.15 -77.88 13.13
N LEU A 768 -99.96 -77.94 12.51
CA LEU A 768 -99.70 -78.79 11.34
C LEU A 768 -98.95 -80.11 11.62
N ALA A 769 -98.62 -80.39 12.89
CA ALA A 769 -97.86 -81.59 13.25
C ALA A 769 -98.66 -82.91 13.24
N GLN A 770 -100.00 -82.84 13.17
CA GLN A 770 -100.88 -83.97 13.53
C GLN A 770 -101.18 -84.98 12.39
N ASP A 771 -101.13 -84.57 11.12
CA ASP A 771 -101.67 -85.38 10.00
C ASP A 771 -100.65 -86.24 9.22
N ARG A 772 -99.35 -86.10 9.49
CA ARG A 772 -98.29 -86.68 8.62
C ARG A 772 -98.22 -88.23 8.60
N GLY A 773 -98.92 -88.91 9.51
CA GLY A 773 -98.74 -90.36 9.76
C GLY A 773 -99.29 -91.34 8.72
N LYS A 774 -100.16 -90.92 7.78
CA LYS A 774 -100.98 -91.87 6.98
C LYS A 774 -100.48 -92.19 5.57
N LEU A 775 -99.41 -91.56 5.07
CA LEU A 775 -99.02 -91.63 3.64
C LEU A 775 -97.83 -92.57 3.31
N VAL A 776 -97.16 -93.16 4.30
CA VAL A 776 -95.87 -93.85 4.09
C VAL A 776 -96.01 -95.23 3.41
N ALA A 777 -97.10 -95.95 3.66
CA ALA A 777 -97.25 -97.38 3.32
C ALA A 777 -97.53 -97.71 1.82
N LYS A 778 -97.18 -96.83 0.87
CA LYS A 778 -97.55 -96.98 -0.56
C LYS A 778 -96.40 -96.89 -1.57
N ILE A 779 -95.16 -96.76 -1.09
CA ILE A 779 -93.97 -96.54 -1.94
C ILE A 779 -93.23 -97.84 -2.29
N GLU A 780 -93.35 -98.87 -1.46
CA GLU A 780 -92.43 -100.03 -1.38
C GLU A 780 -92.50 -101.01 -2.57
N VAL A 781 -93.53 -100.93 -3.41
CA VAL A 781 -93.79 -101.91 -4.50
C VAL A 781 -93.01 -101.59 -5.80
N LEU A 782 -92.60 -100.33 -6.02
CA LEU A 782 -92.07 -99.88 -7.32
C LEU A 782 -90.57 -100.14 -7.57
N MET A 783 -89.84 -100.75 -6.63
CA MET A 783 -88.37 -100.79 -6.69
C MET A 783 -87.76 -101.90 -7.57
N ASN A 784 -88.48 -103.00 -7.80
CA ASN A 784 -87.87 -104.23 -8.34
C ASN A 784 -87.64 -104.25 -9.87
N GLU A 785 -88.20 -103.31 -10.62
CA GLU A 785 -88.14 -103.32 -12.10
C GLU A 785 -86.91 -102.59 -12.66
N ILE A 786 -86.21 -101.81 -11.83
CA ILE A 786 -85.10 -100.92 -12.25
C ILE A 786 -83.75 -101.67 -12.44
N ASP A 787 -83.53 -102.79 -11.77
CA ASP A 787 -82.20 -103.41 -11.66
C ASP A 787 -81.76 -104.22 -12.89
N THR A 788 -82.67 -104.57 -13.81
CA THR A 788 -82.32 -105.29 -15.05
C THR A 788 -81.55 -104.42 -16.04
N LEU A 789 -81.94 -103.14 -16.18
CA LEU A 789 -81.38 -102.20 -17.16
C LEU A 789 -79.95 -101.72 -16.82
N LYS A 790 -79.49 -101.89 -15.57
CA LYS A 790 -78.16 -101.41 -15.15
C LYS A 790 -77.00 -102.12 -15.86
N LYS A 791 -77.11 -103.44 -16.07
CA LYS A 791 -75.95 -104.30 -16.44
C LYS A 791 -75.38 -104.04 -17.83
N GLN A 792 -76.18 -103.57 -18.79
CA GLN A 792 -75.68 -103.28 -20.14
C GLN A 792 -74.83 -102.00 -20.20
N LYS A 793 -75.17 -100.98 -19.39
CA LYS A 793 -74.54 -99.64 -19.41
C LYS A 793 -73.10 -99.63 -18.85
N GLU A 794 -72.72 -100.68 -18.13
CA GLU A 794 -71.45 -100.75 -17.41
C GLU A 794 -70.24 -101.09 -18.32
N GLN A 795 -70.48 -101.77 -19.45
CA GLN A 795 -69.41 -102.16 -20.38
C GLN A 795 -68.85 -100.94 -21.16
N ASP A 796 -69.73 -100.14 -21.78
CA ASP A 796 -69.32 -98.95 -22.56
C ASP A 796 -68.58 -97.90 -21.72
N SER A 797 -68.96 -97.79 -20.43
CA SER A 797 -68.34 -96.87 -19.47
C SER A 797 -66.83 -97.06 -19.34
N ASN A 798 -66.34 -98.30 -19.46
CA ASN A 798 -64.94 -98.62 -19.21
C ASN A 798 -64.03 -98.31 -20.41
N THR A 799 -64.54 -98.45 -21.63
CA THR A 799 -63.81 -98.09 -22.86
C THR A 799 -63.54 -96.58 -22.95
N ILE A 800 -64.48 -95.75 -22.47
CA ILE A 800 -64.33 -94.28 -22.46
C ILE A 800 -63.28 -93.83 -21.44
N LYS A 801 -63.27 -94.41 -20.23
CA LYS A 801 -62.30 -94.07 -19.16
C LYS A 801 -60.85 -94.22 -19.61
N ILE A 802 -60.55 -95.27 -20.39
CA ILE A 802 -59.19 -95.52 -20.91
C ILE A 802 -58.76 -94.42 -21.90
N LYS A 803 -59.66 -93.97 -22.78
CA LYS A 803 -59.35 -92.91 -23.75
C LYS A 803 -59.14 -91.55 -23.08
N ASN A 804 -59.97 -91.20 -22.09
CA ASN A 804 -59.81 -89.94 -21.34
C ASN A 804 -58.43 -89.87 -20.66
N LYS A 805 -58.01 -90.94 -19.97
CA LYS A 805 -56.71 -90.96 -19.27
C LYS A 805 -55.52 -90.67 -20.20
N ILE A 806 -55.54 -91.17 -21.43
CA ILE A 806 -54.47 -90.92 -22.41
C ILE A 806 -54.43 -89.43 -22.81
N VAL A 807 -55.58 -88.76 -22.91
CA VAL A 807 -55.68 -87.32 -23.17
C VAL A 807 -55.23 -86.50 -21.96
N ASP A 808 -55.55 -86.94 -20.74
CA ASP A 808 -55.10 -86.32 -19.50
C ASP A 808 -53.57 -86.36 -19.37
N ASP A 809 -52.95 -87.53 -19.59
CA ASP A 809 -51.49 -87.73 -19.55
C ASP A 809 -50.76 -86.88 -20.62
N GLN A 810 -51.35 -86.72 -21.82
CA GLN A 810 -50.82 -85.82 -22.86
C GLN A 810 -50.95 -84.34 -22.49
N THR A 811 -52.09 -83.93 -21.92
CA THR A 811 -52.36 -82.55 -21.48
C THR A 811 -51.41 -82.13 -20.36
N GLU A 812 -51.19 -83.01 -19.39
CA GLU A 812 -50.23 -82.83 -18.29
C GLU A 812 -48.78 -82.67 -18.81
N THR A 813 -48.42 -83.40 -19.85
CA THR A 813 -47.09 -83.27 -20.50
C THR A 813 -46.91 -81.89 -21.14
N ILE A 814 -47.92 -81.39 -21.85
CA ILE A 814 -47.91 -80.04 -22.45
C ILE A 814 -47.85 -78.96 -21.36
N ARG A 815 -48.59 -79.13 -20.25
CA ARG A 815 -48.57 -78.21 -19.11
C ARG A 815 -47.16 -78.04 -18.53
N ARG A 816 -46.46 -79.15 -18.26
CA ARG A 816 -45.08 -79.14 -17.73
C ARG A 816 -44.09 -78.46 -18.67
N LEU A 817 -44.22 -78.65 -19.99
CA LEU A 817 -43.38 -77.97 -20.99
C LEU A 817 -43.63 -76.46 -21.00
N LYS A 818 -44.90 -76.03 -20.91
CA LYS A 818 -45.27 -74.60 -20.83
C LYS A 818 -44.74 -73.94 -19.55
N GLU A 819 -44.82 -74.64 -18.41
CA GLU A 819 -44.30 -74.16 -17.13
C GLU A 819 -42.77 -74.04 -17.14
N GLY A 820 -42.06 -75.03 -17.70
CA GLY A 820 -40.61 -74.98 -17.87
C GLY A 820 -40.13 -73.87 -18.81
N LEU A 821 -40.94 -73.49 -19.81
CA LEU A 821 -40.65 -72.39 -20.72
C LEU A 821 -40.90 -71.02 -20.06
N GLN A 822 -42.03 -70.86 -19.35
CA GLN A 822 -42.32 -69.66 -18.56
C GLN A 822 -41.28 -69.41 -17.45
N GLU A 823 -40.72 -70.46 -16.86
CA GLU A 823 -39.67 -70.32 -15.84
C GLU A 823 -38.34 -69.86 -16.45
N LYS A 824 -38.00 -70.30 -17.67
CA LYS A 824 -36.86 -69.76 -18.41
C LYS A 824 -37.06 -68.29 -18.80
N ASP A 825 -38.26 -67.89 -19.21
CA ASP A 825 -38.56 -66.48 -19.50
C ASP A 825 -38.40 -65.58 -18.26
N LYS A 826 -38.76 -66.07 -17.06
CA LYS A 826 -38.49 -65.36 -15.80
C LYS A 826 -37.00 -65.25 -15.50
N GLN A 827 -36.23 -66.32 -15.70
CA GLN A 827 -34.78 -66.32 -15.48
C GLN A 827 -34.06 -65.36 -16.45
N ILE A 828 -34.46 -65.35 -17.73
CA ILE A 828 -33.95 -64.40 -18.74
C ILE A 828 -34.27 -62.96 -18.32
N LYS A 829 -35.51 -62.66 -17.90
CA LYS A 829 -35.89 -61.33 -17.40
C LYS A 829 -35.10 -60.93 -16.15
N LYS A 830 -34.87 -61.86 -15.21
CA LYS A 830 -34.05 -61.63 -14.01
C LYS A 830 -32.60 -61.29 -14.36
N HIS A 831 -31.98 -62.02 -15.28
CA HIS A 831 -30.62 -61.73 -15.73
C HIS A 831 -30.50 -60.43 -16.55
N HIS A 832 -31.54 -60.04 -17.30
CA HIS A 832 -31.58 -58.70 -17.91
C HIS A 832 -31.75 -57.58 -16.88
N GLU A 833 -32.51 -57.78 -15.80
CA GLU A 833 -32.62 -56.84 -14.70
C GLU A 833 -31.27 -56.68 -13.97
N GLU A 834 -30.66 -57.80 -13.59
CA GLU A 834 -29.33 -57.86 -12.94
C GLU A 834 -28.23 -57.20 -13.79
N ASN A 835 -28.18 -57.47 -15.10
CA ASN A 835 -27.25 -56.79 -16.00
C ASN A 835 -27.53 -55.27 -16.10
N ARG A 836 -28.81 -54.85 -16.10
CA ARG A 836 -29.16 -53.42 -16.14
C ARG A 836 -28.84 -52.71 -14.83
N GLU A 837 -28.96 -53.39 -13.69
CA GLU A 837 -28.52 -52.87 -12.39
C GLU A 837 -26.99 -52.78 -12.32
N ALA A 838 -26.26 -53.81 -12.76
CA ALA A 838 -24.80 -53.78 -12.86
C ALA A 838 -24.30 -52.66 -13.79
N GLN A 839 -24.94 -52.45 -14.94
CA GLN A 839 -24.59 -51.37 -15.88
C GLN A 839 -24.85 -49.98 -15.29
N LYS A 840 -25.95 -49.80 -14.53
CA LYS A 840 -26.21 -48.55 -13.79
C LYS A 840 -25.15 -48.30 -12.71
N LEU A 841 -24.78 -49.33 -11.94
CA LEU A 841 -23.75 -49.23 -10.91
C LEU A 841 -22.39 -48.86 -11.51
N LEU A 842 -22.03 -49.44 -12.66
CA LEU A 842 -20.79 -49.13 -13.36
C LEU A 842 -20.80 -47.71 -13.96
N GLN A 843 -21.95 -47.21 -14.42
CA GLN A 843 -22.09 -45.81 -14.83
C GLN A 843 -21.86 -44.86 -13.65
N VAL A 844 -22.52 -45.09 -12.50
CA VAL A 844 -22.31 -44.26 -11.30
C VAL A 844 -20.84 -44.27 -10.86
N GLN A 845 -20.14 -45.41 -10.95
CA GLN A 845 -18.70 -45.48 -10.66
C GLN A 845 -17.83 -44.70 -11.68
N LEU A 846 -18.25 -44.58 -12.93
CA LEU A 846 -17.58 -43.73 -13.92
C LEU A 846 -17.86 -42.24 -13.65
N ASP A 847 -19.09 -41.90 -13.28
CA ASP A 847 -19.50 -40.53 -12.94
C ASP A 847 -18.80 -40.04 -11.66
N ASP A 848 -18.72 -40.88 -10.62
CA ASP A 848 -17.95 -40.65 -9.39
C ASP A 848 -16.46 -40.41 -9.70
N LYS A 849 -15.88 -41.19 -10.62
CA LYS A 849 -14.47 -41.04 -11.03
C LYS A 849 -14.22 -39.83 -11.92
N ALA A 850 -15.17 -39.45 -12.77
CA ALA A 850 -15.12 -38.16 -13.48
C ALA A 850 -15.12 -37.00 -12.46
N ALA A 851 -16.00 -37.04 -11.46
CA ALA A 851 -16.09 -36.03 -10.41
C ALA A 851 -14.91 -36.07 -9.41
N GLU A 852 -14.13 -37.16 -9.33
CA GLU A 852 -12.82 -37.17 -8.64
C GLU A 852 -11.74 -36.50 -9.49
N CYS A 853 -11.69 -36.79 -10.80
CA CYS A 853 -10.76 -36.18 -11.73
C CYS A 853 -10.97 -34.66 -11.84
N GLU A 854 -12.22 -34.20 -11.94
CA GLU A 854 -12.59 -32.77 -11.95
C GLU A 854 -12.08 -32.04 -10.70
N LYS A 855 -12.33 -32.61 -9.50
CA LYS A 855 -11.81 -32.10 -8.21
C LYS A 855 -10.29 -32.18 -8.07
N LEU A 856 -9.59 -32.93 -8.93
CA LEU A 856 -8.13 -32.95 -9.02
C LEU A 856 -7.62 -31.90 -10.03
N MET A 857 -8.33 -31.67 -11.13
CA MET A 857 -8.05 -30.59 -12.08
C MET A 857 -8.22 -29.23 -11.40
N GLU A 858 -9.34 -28.95 -10.71
CA GLU A 858 -9.51 -27.69 -9.97
C GLU A 858 -8.43 -27.46 -8.90
N LYS A 859 -7.85 -28.53 -8.33
CA LYS A 859 -6.76 -28.43 -7.35
C LYS A 859 -5.43 -28.14 -8.04
N LEU A 860 -5.19 -28.72 -9.20
CA LEU A 860 -4.02 -28.44 -10.03
C LEU A 860 -4.05 -27.00 -10.56
N GLU A 861 -5.22 -26.52 -10.99
CA GLU A 861 -5.45 -25.14 -11.43
C GLU A 861 -5.18 -24.16 -10.29
N ARG A 862 -5.81 -24.32 -9.11
CA ARG A 862 -5.53 -23.47 -7.94
C ARG A 862 -4.08 -23.53 -7.44
N GLN A 863 -3.39 -24.64 -7.64
CA GLN A 863 -1.94 -24.72 -7.38
C GLN A 863 -1.11 -24.01 -8.44
N ASN A 864 -1.56 -24.00 -9.70
CA ASN A 864 -0.89 -23.32 -10.79
C ASN A 864 -1.12 -21.80 -10.74
N GLU A 865 -2.34 -21.34 -10.45
CA GLU A 865 -2.66 -19.94 -10.13
C GLU A 865 -1.73 -19.42 -9.03
N ARG A 866 -1.71 -20.07 -7.86
CA ARG A 866 -0.83 -19.72 -6.74
C ARG A 866 0.66 -19.75 -7.09
N LYS A 867 1.07 -20.62 -8.01
CA LYS A 867 2.45 -20.68 -8.52
C LYS A 867 2.79 -19.48 -9.41
N GLU A 868 1.86 -19.02 -10.24
CA GLU A 868 2.07 -17.80 -11.04
C GLU A 868 1.95 -16.52 -10.18
N GLU A 869 1.07 -16.47 -9.17
CA GLU A 869 1.06 -15.43 -8.12
C GLU A 869 2.44 -15.33 -7.43
N LEU A 870 2.98 -16.45 -6.95
CA LEU A 870 4.27 -16.49 -6.27
C LEU A 870 5.45 -16.11 -7.19
N LYS A 871 5.37 -16.40 -8.50
CA LYS A 871 6.34 -15.92 -9.49
C LYS A 871 6.24 -14.41 -9.71
N LEU A 872 5.02 -13.86 -9.72
CA LEU A 872 4.80 -12.43 -9.92
C LEU A 872 5.33 -11.64 -8.71
N LEU A 873 4.97 -12.09 -7.50
CA LEU A 873 5.54 -11.57 -6.25
C LEU A 873 7.08 -11.70 -6.20
N LEU A 874 7.64 -12.81 -6.70
CA LEU A 874 9.10 -12.98 -6.77
C LEU A 874 9.75 -11.94 -7.70
N LYS A 875 9.16 -11.65 -8.86
CA LYS A 875 9.62 -10.57 -9.76
C LYS A 875 9.52 -9.19 -9.11
N GLU A 876 8.42 -8.89 -8.42
CA GLU A 876 8.28 -7.64 -7.64
C GLU A 876 9.42 -7.50 -6.63
N LYS A 877 9.77 -8.58 -5.92
CA LYS A 877 10.88 -8.59 -4.95
C LYS A 877 12.26 -8.57 -5.61
N GLU A 878 12.43 -9.07 -6.83
CA GLU A 878 13.66 -8.87 -7.61
C GLU A 878 13.83 -7.39 -8.00
N VAL A 879 12.75 -6.72 -8.43
CA VAL A 879 12.76 -5.28 -8.76
C VAL A 879 13.02 -4.43 -7.51
N GLU A 880 12.30 -4.66 -6.39
CA GLU A 880 12.55 -3.95 -5.12
C GLU A 880 14.02 -4.10 -4.65
N LEU A 881 14.62 -5.28 -4.81
CA LEU A 881 16.00 -5.54 -4.42
C LEU A 881 16.98 -4.78 -5.33
N GLU A 882 16.70 -4.70 -6.63
CA GLU A 882 17.51 -3.93 -7.57
C GLU A 882 17.35 -2.41 -7.38
N ASP A 883 16.15 -1.91 -7.05
CA ASP A 883 15.96 -0.52 -6.63
C ASP A 883 16.72 -0.19 -5.34
N ILE A 884 16.73 -1.10 -4.36
CA ILE A 884 17.53 -0.95 -3.13
C ILE A 884 19.04 -0.98 -3.44
N LYS A 885 19.50 -1.85 -4.35
CA LYS A 885 20.90 -1.87 -4.83
C LYS A 885 21.27 -0.53 -5.48
N ASN A 886 20.41 0.00 -6.35
CA ASN A 886 20.63 1.28 -7.05
C ASN A 886 20.59 2.48 -6.09
N ALA A 887 19.65 2.52 -5.15
CA ALA A 887 19.60 3.52 -4.09
C ALA A 887 20.86 3.48 -3.21
N HIS A 888 21.34 2.29 -2.83
CA HIS A 888 22.58 2.12 -2.07
C HIS A 888 23.82 2.53 -2.89
N SER A 889 23.86 2.22 -4.19
CA SER A 889 24.91 2.65 -5.12
C SER A 889 24.97 4.18 -5.25
N ALA A 890 23.82 4.83 -5.41
CA ALA A 890 23.70 6.29 -5.44
C ALA A 890 24.10 6.93 -4.10
N LEU A 891 23.70 6.33 -2.97
CA LEU A 891 24.12 6.78 -1.64
C LEU A 891 25.64 6.65 -1.46
N LYS A 892 26.24 5.54 -1.90
CA LYS A 892 27.70 5.33 -1.87
C LYS A 892 28.44 6.37 -2.71
N LYS A 893 27.97 6.68 -3.93
CA LYS A 893 28.54 7.77 -4.76
C LYS A 893 28.44 9.13 -4.07
N ARG A 894 27.30 9.44 -3.41
CA ARG A 894 27.12 10.68 -2.62
C ARG A 894 28.04 10.74 -1.39
N TRP A 895 28.28 9.63 -0.71
CA TRP A 895 29.25 9.56 0.39
C TRP A 895 30.70 9.69 -0.08
N GLN A 896 31.05 9.08 -1.22
CA GLN A 896 32.37 9.24 -1.82
C GLN A 896 32.65 10.70 -2.18
N GLY A 897 31.73 11.36 -2.91
CA GLY A 897 31.88 12.79 -3.22
C GLY A 897 31.93 13.71 -2.00
N LYS A 898 31.30 13.34 -0.88
CA LYS A 898 31.48 14.03 0.42
C LYS A 898 32.87 13.80 1.03
N GLY A 899 33.41 12.58 0.93
CA GLY A 899 34.78 12.25 1.34
C GLY A 899 35.83 12.97 0.50
N ASP A 900 35.60 13.07 -0.82
CA ASP A 900 36.45 13.82 -1.74
C ASP A 900 36.43 15.32 -1.42
N LEU A 901 35.25 15.89 -1.13
CA LEU A 901 35.10 17.28 -0.68
C LEU A 901 35.77 17.54 0.68
N LEU A 902 35.62 16.62 1.65
CA LEU A 902 36.31 16.69 2.93
C LEU A 902 37.83 16.65 2.75
N SER A 903 38.33 15.76 1.88
CA SER A 903 39.77 15.68 1.56
C SER A 903 40.29 16.97 0.93
N GLN A 904 39.50 17.61 0.06
CA GLN A 904 39.85 18.94 -0.50
C GLN A 904 39.86 20.03 0.57
N LEU A 905 38.89 20.04 1.48
CA LEU A 905 38.83 20.99 2.60
C LEU A 905 39.99 20.77 3.59
N GLU A 906 40.37 19.53 3.88
CA GLU A 906 41.55 19.19 4.71
C GLU A 906 42.85 19.69 4.06
N VAL A 907 43.00 19.54 2.74
CA VAL A 907 44.15 20.10 1.99
C VAL A 907 44.14 21.63 2.03
N GLN A 908 42.99 22.29 1.86
CA GLN A 908 42.87 23.75 1.96
C GLN A 908 43.18 24.25 3.38
N VAL A 909 42.66 23.60 4.43
CA VAL A 909 42.93 23.93 5.84
C VAL A 909 44.41 23.72 6.16
N LYS A 910 45.04 22.65 5.64
CA LYS A 910 46.48 22.42 5.79
C LYS A 910 47.30 23.52 5.10
N GLN A 911 47.00 23.87 3.85
CA GLN A 911 47.65 24.98 3.14
C GLN A 911 47.44 26.32 3.85
N MET A 912 46.24 26.57 4.38
CA MET A 912 45.92 27.78 5.13
C MET A 912 46.74 27.85 6.43
N LYS A 913 46.88 26.73 7.14
CA LYS A 913 47.76 26.62 8.31
C LYS A 913 49.23 26.84 7.95
N GLU A 914 49.76 26.17 6.93
CA GLU A 914 51.15 26.33 6.49
C GLU A 914 51.46 27.79 6.10
N ASN A 915 50.50 28.49 5.49
CA ASN A 915 50.58 29.93 5.22
C ASN A 915 50.53 30.81 6.49
N PHE A 916 49.79 30.43 7.54
CA PHE A 916 49.81 31.12 8.83
C PHE A 916 51.12 30.86 9.57
N ASP A 917 51.55 29.60 9.70
CA ASP A 917 52.82 29.20 10.33
C ASP A 917 54.03 29.89 9.65
N PHE A 918 53.96 30.16 8.33
CA PHE A 918 54.97 30.93 7.60
C PHE A 918 54.91 32.44 7.93
N LYS A 919 53.73 33.05 7.92
CA LYS A 919 53.55 34.47 8.27
C LYS A 919 53.92 34.76 9.73
N GLU A 920 53.60 33.85 10.65
CA GLU A 920 53.99 33.95 12.05
C GLU A 920 55.51 33.96 12.19
N LYS A 921 56.23 33.06 11.49
CA LYS A 921 57.70 33.05 11.46
C LYS A 921 58.27 34.37 10.93
N GLN A 922 57.73 34.91 9.84
CA GLN A 922 58.16 36.22 9.32
C GLN A 922 57.93 37.35 10.34
N LEU A 923 56.76 37.43 10.97
CA LEU A 923 56.45 38.45 11.98
C LEU A 923 57.33 38.30 13.24
N ILE A 924 57.67 37.08 13.65
CA ILE A 924 58.63 36.81 14.73
C ILE A 924 60.04 37.28 14.34
N GLU A 925 60.48 37.01 13.11
CA GLU A 925 61.80 37.42 12.62
C GLU A 925 61.92 38.95 12.47
N GLU A 926 60.90 39.62 11.92
CA GLU A 926 60.82 41.08 11.86
C GLU A 926 60.81 41.70 13.27
N ARG A 927 60.00 41.15 14.19
CA ARG A 927 59.97 41.57 15.60
C ARG A 927 61.35 41.42 16.26
N ASN A 928 62.03 40.30 16.05
CA ASN A 928 63.36 40.06 16.62
C ASN A 928 64.40 41.02 16.05
N LYS A 929 64.36 41.28 14.74
CA LYS A 929 65.22 42.27 14.05
C LYS A 929 64.98 43.70 14.55
N CYS A 930 63.71 44.06 14.81
CA CYS A 930 63.32 45.33 15.41
C CYS A 930 63.79 45.45 16.88
N LEU A 931 63.62 44.41 17.69
CA LEU A 931 64.14 44.37 19.07
C LEU A 931 65.68 44.45 19.11
N GLN A 932 66.37 43.87 18.13
CA GLN A 932 67.82 43.97 18.01
C GLN A 932 68.27 45.38 17.61
N SER A 933 67.61 46.03 16.65
CA SER A 933 67.93 47.42 16.30
C SER A 933 67.60 48.40 17.43
N GLN A 934 66.50 48.16 18.17
CA GLN A 934 66.16 48.90 19.38
C GLN A 934 67.24 48.77 20.46
N ARG A 935 67.72 47.56 20.76
CA ARG A 935 68.83 47.34 21.71
C ARG A 935 70.08 48.11 21.30
N ILE A 936 70.48 48.04 20.03
CA ILE A 936 71.65 48.76 19.49
C ILE A 936 71.45 50.29 19.59
N ALA A 937 70.24 50.81 19.37
CA ALA A 937 69.93 52.23 19.55
C ALA A 937 70.00 52.66 21.03
N VAL A 938 69.41 51.87 21.94
CA VAL A 938 69.44 52.12 23.39
C VAL A 938 70.87 52.07 23.94
N GLU A 939 71.71 51.13 23.49
CA GLU A 939 73.13 51.10 23.83
C GLU A 939 73.90 52.32 23.33
N LYS A 940 73.60 52.82 22.13
CA LYS A 940 74.20 54.04 21.59
C LYS A 940 73.79 55.26 22.42
N LEU A 941 72.51 55.37 22.80
CA LEU A 941 72.05 56.41 23.72
C LEU A 941 72.76 56.33 25.07
N HIS A 942 72.85 55.15 25.70
CA HIS A 942 73.57 55.00 26.97
C HIS A 942 75.07 55.35 26.86
N LYS A 943 75.72 55.07 25.73
CA LYS A 943 77.12 55.49 25.47
C LYS A 943 77.23 57.01 25.32
N MET A 944 76.26 57.63 24.63
CA MET A 944 76.17 59.09 24.45
C MET A 944 75.85 59.83 25.76
N ASP A 945 74.87 59.36 26.53
CA ASP A 945 74.48 59.95 27.82
C ASP A 945 75.60 59.86 28.86
N ASN A 946 76.35 58.76 28.88
CA ASN A 946 77.54 58.64 29.73
C ASN A 946 78.70 59.54 29.26
N ALA A 947 78.81 59.84 27.95
CA ALA A 947 79.78 60.81 27.44
C ALA A 947 79.36 62.26 27.79
N PHE A 948 78.09 62.62 27.59
CA PHE A 948 77.55 63.90 28.01
C PHE A 948 77.63 64.11 29.53
N ARG A 949 77.36 63.08 30.34
CA ARG A 949 77.51 63.17 31.79
C ARG A 949 78.96 63.46 32.19
N LYS A 950 79.94 62.74 31.62
CA LYS A 950 81.37 63.02 31.85
C LYS A 950 81.79 64.42 31.38
N GLN A 951 81.26 64.89 30.25
CA GLN A 951 81.52 66.24 29.76
C GLN A 951 80.91 67.29 30.70
N LEU A 952 79.69 67.09 31.20
CA LEU A 952 79.03 67.97 32.16
C LEU A 952 79.76 67.98 33.51
N GLU A 953 80.16 66.81 34.02
CA GLU A 953 81.00 66.67 35.22
C GLU A 953 82.33 67.44 35.06
N SER A 954 82.99 67.31 33.89
CA SER A 954 84.23 68.04 33.58
C SER A 954 84.04 69.56 33.46
N VAL A 955 82.93 70.03 32.89
CA VAL A 955 82.62 71.47 32.77
C VAL A 955 82.23 72.06 34.12
N LEU A 956 81.48 71.33 34.95
CA LEU A 956 81.15 71.74 36.31
C LEU A 956 82.39 71.80 37.20
N ALA A 957 83.33 70.84 37.06
CA ALA A 957 84.62 70.89 37.76
C ALA A 957 85.45 72.11 37.34
N ALA A 958 85.63 72.33 36.04
CA ALA A 958 86.36 73.50 35.52
C ALA A 958 85.73 74.82 36.00
N HIS A 959 84.40 74.94 35.99
CA HIS A 959 83.73 76.14 36.45
C HIS A 959 83.81 76.33 37.98
N GLN A 960 83.88 75.24 38.77
CA GLN A 960 84.18 75.33 40.21
C GLN A 960 85.62 75.82 40.46
N GLU A 961 86.59 75.39 39.64
CA GLU A 961 87.97 75.91 39.68
C GLU A 961 88.03 77.39 39.27
N GLU A 962 87.31 77.81 38.23
CA GLU A 962 87.17 79.22 37.83
C GLU A 962 86.55 80.08 38.95
N LEU A 963 85.48 79.61 39.59
CA LEU A 963 84.82 80.32 40.69
C LEU A 963 85.71 80.43 41.92
N LEU A 964 86.50 79.41 42.24
CA LEU A 964 87.53 79.47 43.29
C LEU A 964 88.64 80.46 42.93
N HIS A 965 89.12 80.45 41.68
CA HIS A 965 90.12 81.41 41.21
C HIS A 965 89.60 82.86 41.28
N LEU A 966 88.38 83.11 40.78
CA LEU A 966 87.74 84.42 40.84
C LEU A 966 87.46 84.88 42.27
N LYS A 967 87.06 83.96 43.18
CA LYS A 967 86.94 84.28 44.61
C LYS A 967 88.28 84.74 45.18
N ASN A 968 89.33 83.93 45.02
CA ASN A 968 90.66 84.22 45.56
C ASN A 968 91.21 85.55 45.01
N GLU A 969 90.99 85.84 43.72
CA GLU A 969 91.41 87.09 43.10
C GLU A 969 90.58 88.30 43.57
N LYS A 970 89.29 88.10 43.91
CA LYS A 970 88.48 89.13 44.57
C LYS A 970 88.87 89.37 46.02
N GLU A 971 89.27 88.32 46.73
CA GLU A 971 89.78 88.39 48.11
C GLU A 971 91.05 89.25 48.14
N LYS A 972 92.05 88.98 47.27
CA LYS A 972 93.23 89.85 47.08
C LYS A 972 92.88 91.29 46.70
N GLN A 973 91.88 91.50 45.84
CA GLN A 973 91.46 92.86 45.43
C GLN A 973 90.80 93.63 46.58
N ILE A 974 90.15 92.93 47.52
CA ILE A 974 89.63 93.52 48.76
C ILE A 974 90.78 93.81 49.73
N GLU A 975 91.73 92.89 49.90
CA GLU A 975 92.94 93.10 50.71
C GLU A 975 93.73 94.33 50.23
N ALA A 976 94.09 94.39 48.95
CA ALA A 976 94.82 95.51 48.35
C ALA A 976 94.01 96.82 48.26
N ALA A 977 92.67 96.77 48.42
CA ALA A 977 91.85 97.96 48.60
C ALA A 977 91.85 98.42 50.07
N ASN A 978 91.77 97.49 51.02
CA ASN A 978 91.85 97.78 52.45
C ASN A 978 93.23 98.32 52.84
N GLU A 979 94.33 97.81 52.26
CA GLU A 979 95.68 98.37 52.41
C GLU A 979 95.75 99.84 51.95
N LYS A 980 95.09 100.18 50.84
CA LYS A 980 95.03 101.56 50.34
C LYS A 980 94.16 102.46 51.22
N VAL A 981 93.03 101.96 51.72
CA VAL A 981 92.21 102.68 52.71
C VAL A 981 93.01 102.91 53.99
N TYR A 982 93.77 101.92 54.46
CA TYR A 982 94.67 102.05 55.61
C TYR A 982 95.75 103.11 55.37
N SER A 983 96.42 103.08 54.22
CA SER A 983 97.40 104.11 53.81
C SER A 983 96.81 105.52 53.79
N VAL A 984 95.60 105.69 53.25
CA VAL A 984 94.91 106.99 53.19
C VAL A 984 94.38 107.43 54.57
N GLU A 985 93.97 106.50 55.43
CA GLU A 985 93.68 106.80 56.83
C GLU A 985 94.93 107.24 57.60
N GLU A 986 96.08 106.64 57.32
CA GLU A 986 97.36 106.98 57.94
C GLU A 986 97.87 108.35 57.46
N GLU A 987 97.88 108.61 56.14
CA GLU A 987 98.10 109.94 55.56
C GLU A 987 97.14 111.00 56.13
N MET A 988 95.86 110.67 56.32
CA MET A 988 94.89 111.60 56.90
C MET A 988 95.14 111.83 58.41
N ARG A 989 95.63 110.84 59.16
CA ARG A 989 96.08 111.02 60.55
C ARG A 989 97.31 111.92 60.62
N GLU A 990 98.27 111.75 59.71
CA GLU A 990 99.44 112.63 59.59
C GLU A 990 99.02 114.07 59.25
N LEU A 991 98.17 114.28 58.24
CA LEU A 991 97.65 115.59 57.86
C LEU A 991 96.83 116.26 58.98
N LEU A 992 96.04 115.51 59.74
CA LEU A 992 95.32 116.04 60.91
C LEU A 992 96.29 116.44 62.03
N GLN A 993 97.37 115.68 62.23
CA GLN A 993 98.43 116.00 63.19
C GLN A 993 99.26 117.22 62.74
N GLU A 994 99.58 117.35 61.44
CA GLU A 994 100.19 118.54 60.87
C GLU A 994 99.29 119.77 60.99
N MET A 995 97.99 119.65 60.70
CA MET A 995 97.05 120.76 60.90
C MET A 995 96.92 121.17 62.36
N ALA A 996 96.91 120.22 63.30
CA ALA A 996 96.92 120.52 64.73
C ALA A 996 98.21 121.25 65.16
N ASN A 997 99.37 120.81 64.67
CA ASN A 997 100.66 121.45 64.90
C ASN A 997 100.73 122.85 64.28
N ASN A 998 100.27 123.02 63.03
CA ASN A 998 100.25 124.30 62.32
C ASN A 998 99.26 125.30 62.95
N LYS A 999 98.08 124.84 63.39
CA LYS A 999 97.15 125.66 64.17
C LYS A 999 97.80 126.16 65.45
N LYS A 1000 98.41 125.26 66.23
CA LYS A 1000 99.14 125.60 67.46
C LYS A 1000 100.31 126.56 67.19
N ALA A 1001 101.01 126.42 66.06
CA ALA A 1001 102.06 127.34 65.65
C ALA A 1001 101.52 128.72 65.23
N MET A 1002 100.34 128.78 64.58
CA MET A 1002 99.67 130.03 64.22
C MET A 1002 99.11 130.75 65.46
N GLU A 1003 98.48 130.03 66.39
CA GLU A 1003 98.00 130.59 67.68
C GLU A 1003 99.16 131.20 68.47
N ASN A 1004 100.31 130.51 68.55
CA ASN A 1004 101.53 131.05 69.16
C ASN A 1004 102.10 132.28 68.43
N LYS A 1005 101.98 132.36 67.09
CA LYS A 1005 102.38 133.54 66.31
C LYS A 1005 101.43 134.73 66.54
N ILE A 1006 100.13 134.47 66.61
CA ILE A 1006 99.11 135.49 66.91
C ILE A 1006 99.36 136.06 68.31
N GLN A 1007 99.54 135.23 69.34
CA GLN A 1007 99.85 135.70 70.70
C GLN A 1007 101.10 136.60 70.76
N ARG A 1008 102.13 136.30 69.97
CA ARG A 1008 103.35 137.13 69.86
C ARG A 1008 103.12 138.43 69.09
N LEU A 1009 102.35 138.41 68.00
CA LEU A 1009 102.02 139.61 67.21
C LEU A 1009 101.05 140.54 67.97
N THR A 1010 100.09 140.01 68.72
CA THR A 1010 99.18 140.81 69.56
C THR A 1010 99.91 141.52 70.71
N HIS A 1011 101.00 140.95 71.23
CA HIS A 1011 101.91 141.71 72.11
C HIS A 1011 102.66 142.79 71.31
N ALA A 1012 103.37 142.40 70.24
CA ALA A 1012 104.27 143.30 69.50
C ALA A 1012 103.58 144.45 68.74
N LEU A 1013 102.28 144.37 68.43
CA LEU A 1013 101.53 145.46 67.79
C LEU A 1013 100.98 146.47 68.78
N ASN A 1014 100.56 146.04 69.97
CA ASN A 1014 100.12 146.97 71.03
C ASN A 1014 101.27 147.86 71.51
N ASP A 1015 102.50 147.33 71.52
CA ASP A 1015 103.72 148.08 71.85
C ASP A 1015 104.14 149.11 70.77
N ILE A 1016 103.46 149.17 69.61
CA ILE A 1016 103.83 150.00 68.44
C ILE A 1016 102.66 150.86 67.92
N GLN A 1017 101.42 150.70 68.41
CA GLN A 1017 100.27 151.52 68.01
C GLN A 1017 99.54 152.21 69.18
N GLN A 1018 100.23 153.09 69.91
CA GLN A 1018 99.62 154.35 70.40
C GLN A 1018 100.66 155.39 70.86
N ASP A 1019 101.39 155.92 69.88
CA ASP A 1019 101.95 157.28 69.85
C ASP A 1019 101.62 157.85 68.44
#